data_AF-D3V060-F1
#
_entry.id   AF-D3V060-F1
#
_cell.length_a   1.000
_cell.length_b   1.000
_cell.length_c   1.000
_cell.angle_alpha   90.00
_cell.angle_beta   90.00
_cell.angle_gamma   90.00
#
_symmetry.space_group_name_H-M   'P 1'
#
loop_
_entity.id
_entity.type
_entity.pdbx_description
1 polymer ?
#
loop_
_entity_poly.entity_id
_entity_poly.type
_entity_poly.pdbx_seq_one_letter_code
_entity_poly.pdbx_strand_id
1 'polypeptide(L)'
;MNINDFPMMSEDILVLSTDESTDGFEAEQAIFIRPDEQKWLAVQGNKYISITCGPADHELFSRLVLCDQVRWRLTLLQQKGKLWVQYCTPVEVSAMQLELGVDEFIADDLYGKQEIADKRIDLACEWFAENFVVSGLKEGDWLTIARFSNNSIAGSFQIIGKGWRADVERKSDGGLLIKRVTRHLRSDSAFSLLVGQFSFCDTSVAVVLKKSASQQALLDAALRDNTSYLELWNLYNEKEWQNELRRAESLRSLRFIDCVGVDEGQDNAWRLTPKSLDDYREFQKRLRELELPADTQYDLGTVAPDWAEELSMDESRAAANIPRGMLRFEADYVFFKPASNRRDIRPKQPDGWLYLSLAGYRTAGKRRLAAKQKIDSGKRMPQLKWLLEGIPVPAARYRTIPGLTPYAKEIFKGGKPTEMQEQALDAALNTPDLAIIIGPPGTGKTQVIAALQRRLAEEAQNQNIAGQVLISSFQHDAVDNALERSDVFGLPGARVGGKHRADDDESLIDSWLEQQTMHLHGKVRDEHARYPELEFFNRLSIKLAFARLAGGPNSRRAEEFSAILQDLEELEKIGSIPLSMLKSQLEDYIEQLRKQASDTTDSAIDNQLIQRIRALRVDAVSFNDDGSDRAWDLLRWIQRYDLDCAPERVSLLQAAADNLSLSTSDFHELSMWREHLLEQFLPDYRPVALKNQADPAGLALLDDIERHLDGKLRQRKQGVAWVLEQLADSLTVDRRAAQNVVNEYSMVVGATCQQAAGQQMANLKSVAGLDSSGIEFETVVVDEAARANPLDLFVPMSMARRRIVLVGDDKQLPHMLEPDIEGQLQEEHQLTEVQRAAFHSSLFERMRLKLLELEKRDQWPRVVMLDTQFRMHPVLGNFISKQFYESAGMREVKSGRDVADFAFDEKMLNALGELEPYFRDRVCQWIDLPRSEGKDRTHGSSRVREIEATRIAQEVERLVRAGGESFSIGVITFYAAQRDLIMEKLAQVRIDGVPLMEPRDGSFEPHEDFRLARKVRGDGSISYEERLRVGSVDAFQGKEFDVVLLSCVRTFDPSKPALGAQDDAAAREAQLNRRFGFLRLPNRMNVAMSRQRQMLICVGDAVLVTNPDAKEAVPALAALYQLCGGVYGSVR
;
A
#
# COMPACT_ATOMS: atom_id res chain seq x y z
N MET A 1 -28.25 24.71 21.06
CA MET A 1 -27.92 26.16 21.03
C MET A 1 -28.50 26.87 22.25
N ASN A 2 -27.78 27.83 22.85
CA ASN A 2 -28.35 28.72 23.87
C ASN A 2 -29.15 29.85 23.19
N ILE A 3 -30.16 30.39 23.87
CA ILE A 3 -30.96 31.51 23.33
C ILE A 3 -30.13 32.78 23.03
N ASN A 4 -28.95 32.92 23.63
CA ASN A 4 -28.01 34.02 23.36
C ASN A 4 -27.44 33.98 21.95
N ASP A 5 -27.24 32.77 21.44
CA ASP A 5 -26.69 32.53 20.13
C ASP A 5 -27.76 32.56 19.03
N PHE A 6 -29.02 32.87 19.40
CA PHE A 6 -30.14 32.86 18.47
C PHE A 6 -29.97 33.96 17.39
N PRO A 7 -29.85 33.57 16.10
CA PRO A 7 -29.42 34.49 15.05
C PRO A 7 -30.47 35.57 14.75
N MET A 8 -31.75 35.35 15.05
CA MET A 8 -32.85 36.25 14.67
C MET A 8 -33.31 37.20 15.79
N MET A 9 -32.56 37.34 16.89
CA MET A 9 -32.84 38.41 17.87
C MET A 9 -32.55 39.79 17.26
N SER A 10 -33.40 40.78 17.55
CA SER A 10 -33.18 42.18 17.16
C SER A 10 -31.88 42.72 17.75
N GLU A 11 -31.24 43.66 17.05
CA GLU A 11 -30.13 44.45 17.59
C GLU A 11 -30.61 45.46 18.64
N ASP A 12 -31.88 45.85 18.60
CA ASP A 12 -32.49 46.77 19.54
C ASP A 12 -32.66 46.12 20.92
N ILE A 13 -32.19 46.81 21.95
CA ILE A 13 -32.40 46.43 23.35
C ILE A 13 -33.41 47.40 23.95
N LEU A 14 -34.55 46.87 24.41
CA LEU A 14 -35.56 47.67 25.10
C LEU A 14 -35.32 47.65 26.59
N VAL A 15 -35.40 48.82 27.23
CA VAL A 15 -35.22 48.98 28.67
C VAL A 15 -36.59 49.11 29.35
N LEU A 16 -36.92 48.10 30.16
CA LEU A 16 -38.15 48.03 30.94
C LEU A 16 -37.84 48.37 32.40
N SER A 17 -38.76 49.06 33.07
CA SER A 17 -38.62 49.48 34.48
C SER A 17 -39.68 48.79 35.34
N THR A 18 -39.30 48.35 36.54
CA THR A 18 -40.17 47.69 37.52
C THR A 18 -39.91 48.22 38.92
N ASP A 19 -40.98 48.34 39.71
CA ASP A 19 -40.91 48.69 41.14
C ASP A 19 -40.81 47.43 42.04
N GLU A 20 -40.89 46.24 41.44
CA GLU A 20 -40.89 44.94 42.12
C GLU A 20 -39.50 44.30 42.13
N SER A 21 -39.24 43.38 43.07
CA SER A 21 -37.94 42.69 43.11
C SER A 21 -37.79 41.77 41.89
N THR A 22 -36.67 41.90 41.19
CA THR A 22 -36.28 41.02 40.07
C THR A 22 -35.61 39.72 40.54
N ASP A 23 -35.66 39.40 41.84
CA ASP A 23 -34.92 38.27 42.43
C ASP A 23 -35.32 36.91 41.83
N GLY A 24 -34.34 36.34 41.14
CA GLY A 24 -34.40 35.06 40.43
C GLY A 24 -35.25 35.06 39.17
N PHE A 25 -35.34 36.22 38.50
CA PHE A 25 -35.22 36.20 37.04
C PHE A 25 -33.78 35.85 36.68
N GLU A 26 -33.60 35.01 35.67
CA GLU A 26 -32.32 34.61 35.11
C GLU A 26 -32.07 35.44 33.85
N ALA A 27 -30.95 36.16 33.85
CA ALA A 27 -30.46 36.82 32.65
C ALA A 27 -30.13 35.77 31.57
N GLU A 28 -30.19 36.19 30.33
CA GLU A 28 -29.90 35.37 29.14
C GLU A 28 -30.85 34.17 28.96
N GLN A 29 -32.10 34.33 29.39
CA GLN A 29 -33.16 33.34 29.27
C GLN A 29 -34.41 33.94 28.61
N ALA A 30 -35.28 33.07 28.08
CA ALA A 30 -36.55 33.51 27.52
C ALA A 30 -37.43 34.15 28.60
N ILE A 31 -38.18 35.18 28.22
CA ILE A 31 -39.16 35.86 29.07
C ILE A 31 -40.45 36.05 28.27
N PHE A 32 -41.60 36.03 28.94
CA PHE A 32 -42.90 36.26 28.29
C PHE A 32 -43.45 37.58 28.78
N ILE A 33 -43.93 38.40 27.86
CA ILE A 33 -44.56 39.68 28.20
C ILE A 33 -46.03 39.62 27.81
N ARG A 34 -46.92 39.94 28.74
CA ARG A 34 -48.37 39.92 28.52
C ARG A 34 -49.02 41.23 29.00
N PRO A 35 -50.09 41.70 28.36
CA PRO A 35 -50.89 42.81 28.86
C PRO A 35 -51.67 42.41 30.13
N ASP A 36 -51.72 43.30 31.12
CA ASP A 36 -52.54 43.16 32.34
C ASP A 36 -53.16 44.51 32.73
N GLU A 37 -54.43 44.69 32.38
CA GLU A 37 -55.21 45.93 32.57
C GLU A 37 -54.50 47.21 32.07
N GLN A 38 -53.85 47.97 32.96
CA GLN A 38 -53.12 49.23 32.70
C GLN A 38 -51.59 49.08 32.76
N LYS A 39 -51.07 47.87 32.98
CA LYS A 39 -49.63 47.57 33.08
C LYS A 39 -49.27 46.35 32.23
N TRP A 40 -47.97 46.10 32.09
CA TRP A 40 -47.46 44.92 31.38
C TRP A 40 -46.84 43.96 32.41
N LEU A 41 -47.01 42.66 32.23
CA LEU A 41 -46.42 41.64 33.09
C LEU A 41 -45.29 40.92 32.37
N ALA A 42 -44.11 40.87 32.99
CA ALA A 42 -43.00 40.04 32.57
C ALA A 42 -43.01 38.74 33.36
N VAL A 43 -43.02 37.60 32.65
CA VAL A 43 -43.18 36.26 33.22
C VAL A 43 -41.98 35.41 32.84
N GLN A 44 -41.30 34.85 33.85
CA GLN A 44 -40.25 33.86 33.65
C GLN A 44 -40.43 32.72 34.66
N GLY A 45 -40.69 31.51 34.14
CA GLY A 45 -41.00 30.37 34.97
C GLY A 45 -42.34 30.51 35.71
N ASN A 46 -42.32 30.45 37.04
CA ASN A 46 -43.52 30.67 37.89
C ASN A 46 -43.54 32.10 38.47
N LYS A 47 -42.65 32.97 38.03
CA LYS A 47 -42.49 34.33 38.53
C LYS A 47 -43.08 35.32 37.53
N TYR A 48 -43.74 36.33 38.05
CA TYR A 48 -44.35 37.40 37.28
C TYR A 48 -44.09 38.72 38.00
N ILE A 49 -43.73 39.75 37.23
CA ILE A 49 -43.50 41.10 37.74
C ILE A 49 -44.18 42.13 36.85
N SER A 50 -44.68 43.21 37.45
CA SER A 50 -45.19 44.36 36.69
C SER A 50 -44.04 45.17 36.11
N ILE A 51 -44.14 45.50 34.82
CA ILE A 51 -43.15 46.29 34.07
C ILE A 51 -43.78 47.48 33.35
N THR A 52 -42.97 48.52 33.16
CA THR A 52 -43.30 49.74 32.42
C THR A 52 -42.21 50.03 31.40
N CYS A 53 -42.58 50.61 30.26
CA CYS A 53 -41.65 50.97 29.19
C CYS A 53 -41.51 52.50 29.12
N GLY A 54 -40.31 53.00 28.84
CA GLY A 54 -40.05 54.43 28.70
C GLY A 54 -40.84 55.07 27.55
N PRO A 55 -41.10 56.39 27.59
CA PRO A 55 -41.94 57.06 26.60
C PRO A 55 -41.39 57.03 25.17
N ALA A 56 -40.08 56.86 24.99
CA ALA A 56 -39.44 56.78 23.66
C ALA A 56 -39.74 55.45 22.95
N ASP A 57 -39.81 54.34 23.69
CA ASP A 57 -39.97 52.99 23.12
C ASP A 57 -41.41 52.48 23.24
N HIS A 58 -42.30 53.26 23.86
CA HIS A 58 -43.65 52.83 24.24
C HIS A 58 -44.52 52.42 23.04
N GLU A 59 -44.45 53.12 21.91
CA GLU A 59 -45.25 52.79 20.72
C GLU A 59 -44.82 51.46 20.08
N LEU A 60 -43.51 51.26 19.93
CA LEU A 60 -42.93 50.03 19.40
C LEU A 60 -43.19 48.84 20.34
N PHE A 61 -42.92 49.02 21.63
CA PHE A 61 -43.14 48.01 22.66
C PHE A 61 -44.62 47.59 22.73
N SER A 62 -45.55 48.55 22.71
CA SER A 62 -46.99 48.25 22.72
C SER A 62 -47.42 47.44 21.51
N ARG A 63 -46.90 47.74 20.32
CA ARG A 63 -47.18 46.94 19.11
C ARG A 63 -46.61 45.52 19.21
N LEU A 64 -45.40 45.38 19.72
CA LEU A 64 -44.72 44.08 19.85
C LEU A 64 -45.40 43.17 20.87
N VAL A 65 -45.81 43.69 22.03
CA VAL A 65 -46.45 42.88 23.08
C VAL A 65 -47.85 42.40 22.67
N LEU A 66 -48.56 43.18 21.83
CA LEU A 66 -49.87 42.76 21.28
C LEU A 66 -49.76 41.65 20.23
N CYS A 67 -48.55 41.35 19.74
CA CYS A 67 -48.31 40.28 18.79
C CYS A 67 -47.89 39.00 19.53
N ASP A 68 -48.81 38.03 19.66
CA ASP A 68 -48.58 36.75 20.35
C ASP A 68 -47.40 35.92 19.79
N GLN A 69 -46.99 36.22 18.56
CA GLN A 69 -45.87 35.57 17.87
C GLN A 69 -44.50 36.08 18.34
N VAL A 70 -44.42 37.26 18.94
CA VAL A 70 -43.15 37.84 19.39
C VAL A 70 -42.59 37.00 20.54
N ARG A 71 -41.27 36.74 20.46
CA ARG A 71 -40.53 36.08 21.53
C ARG A 71 -39.50 37.03 22.11
N TRP A 72 -39.33 36.95 23.42
CA TRP A 72 -38.49 37.88 24.17
C TRP A 72 -37.37 37.13 24.90
N ARG A 73 -36.21 37.78 24.99
CA ARG A 73 -35.05 37.36 25.79
C ARG A 73 -34.71 38.44 26.81
N LEU A 74 -34.48 38.06 28.04
CA LEU A 74 -33.90 38.95 29.04
C LEU A 74 -32.37 38.97 28.86
N THR A 75 -31.75 40.11 28.56
CA THR A 75 -30.30 40.21 28.32
C THR A 75 -29.51 40.42 29.61
N LEU A 76 -29.86 41.42 30.42
CA LEU A 76 -29.07 41.82 31.59
C LEU A 76 -29.94 42.27 32.77
N LEU A 77 -29.45 41.96 33.97
CA LEU A 77 -29.98 42.39 35.28
C LEU A 77 -28.92 43.25 35.98
N GLN A 78 -28.61 44.44 35.44
CA GLN A 78 -27.48 45.24 35.94
C GLN A 78 -27.86 46.38 36.91
N GLN A 79 -29.14 46.71 37.09
CA GLN A 79 -29.57 47.76 38.03
C GLN A 79 -30.89 47.40 38.73
N LYS A 80 -31.02 47.70 40.03
CA LYS A 80 -32.28 47.55 40.79
C LYS A 80 -33.43 48.23 40.03
N GLY A 81 -34.42 47.45 39.63
CA GLY A 81 -35.65 47.94 38.99
C GLY A 81 -35.59 48.13 37.46
N LYS A 82 -34.58 47.64 36.75
CA LYS A 82 -34.54 47.68 35.27
C LYS A 82 -34.27 46.30 34.65
N LEU A 83 -35.01 45.97 33.60
CA LEU A 83 -34.83 44.77 32.78
C LEU A 83 -34.50 45.16 31.35
N TRP A 84 -33.42 44.61 30.80
CA TRP A 84 -33.06 44.79 29.40
C TRP A 84 -33.55 43.59 28.61
N VAL A 85 -34.39 43.82 27.59
CA VAL A 85 -34.95 42.76 26.78
C VAL A 85 -34.63 42.93 25.31
N GLN A 86 -34.35 41.82 24.65
CA GLN A 86 -34.32 41.71 23.20
C GLN A 86 -35.54 40.93 22.73
N TYR A 87 -35.92 41.14 21.48
CA TYR A 87 -37.10 40.51 20.89
C TYR A 87 -36.80 39.95 19.50
N CYS A 88 -37.61 39.00 19.06
CA CYS A 88 -37.65 38.57 17.66
C CYS A 88 -39.10 38.49 17.16
N THR A 89 -39.31 38.80 15.88
CA THR A 89 -40.63 38.89 15.25
C THR A 89 -40.76 37.84 14.14
N PRO A 90 -41.05 36.57 14.47
CA PRO A 90 -41.37 35.57 13.45
C PRO A 90 -42.68 35.94 12.74
N VAL A 91 -42.80 35.55 11.46
CA VAL A 91 -44.03 35.71 10.66
C VAL A 91 -45.11 34.71 11.09
N GLU A 92 -44.69 33.55 11.58
CA GLU A 92 -45.57 32.49 12.03
C GLU A 92 -44.88 31.68 13.12
N VAL A 93 -45.65 31.27 14.13
CA VAL A 93 -45.21 30.33 15.17
C VAL A 93 -46.12 29.11 15.13
N SER A 94 -45.55 27.93 14.89
CA SER A 94 -46.31 26.69 14.71
C SER A 94 -45.75 25.56 15.58
N ALA A 95 -46.64 24.78 16.19
CA ALA A 95 -46.25 23.61 17.00
C ALA A 95 -46.06 22.39 16.10
N MET A 96 -44.86 21.80 16.08
CA MET A 96 -44.54 20.67 15.21
C MET A 96 -43.42 19.80 15.79
N GLN A 97 -43.41 18.52 15.43
CA GLN A 97 -42.30 17.62 15.67
C GLN A 97 -41.69 17.20 14.34
N LEU A 98 -40.37 17.25 14.24
CA LEU A 98 -39.64 16.87 13.01
C LEU A 98 -38.46 15.98 13.36
N GLU A 99 -38.29 14.93 12.57
CA GLU A 99 -37.05 14.15 12.50
C GLU A 99 -36.34 14.50 11.19
N LEU A 100 -35.09 14.93 11.29
CA LEU A 100 -34.28 15.38 10.16
C LEU A 100 -33.12 14.42 9.93
N GLY A 101 -33.10 13.79 8.76
CA GLY A 101 -32.07 12.83 8.39
C GLY A 101 -30.73 13.51 8.07
N VAL A 102 -29.67 13.00 8.66
CA VAL A 102 -28.26 13.30 8.32
C VAL A 102 -27.67 12.06 7.65
N ASP A 103 -26.90 12.25 6.59
CA ASP A 103 -26.20 11.18 5.86
C ASP A 103 -24.69 11.42 5.81
N GLU A 104 -23.96 10.46 5.24
CA GLU A 104 -22.49 10.46 5.13
C GLU A 104 -21.97 11.73 4.45
N PHE A 105 -22.68 12.23 3.43
CA PHE A 105 -22.31 13.43 2.68
C PHE A 105 -22.21 14.66 3.59
N ILE A 106 -23.19 14.83 4.47
CA ILE A 106 -23.24 15.99 5.36
C ILE A 106 -22.16 15.88 6.45
N ALA A 107 -21.92 14.69 6.98
CA ALA A 107 -20.81 14.46 7.91
C ALA A 107 -19.46 14.78 7.25
N ASP A 108 -19.23 14.33 6.02
CA ASP A 108 -18.01 14.63 5.26
C ASP A 108 -17.86 16.15 4.97
N ASP A 109 -18.94 16.84 4.63
CA ASP A 109 -18.95 18.29 4.38
C ASP A 109 -18.62 19.10 5.66
N LEU A 110 -19.16 18.70 6.81
CA LEU A 110 -18.84 19.33 8.10
C LEU A 110 -17.39 19.06 8.52
N TYR A 111 -16.89 17.83 8.32
CA TYR A 111 -15.51 17.49 8.59
C TYR A 111 -14.55 18.27 7.68
N GLY A 112 -14.87 18.39 6.39
CA GLY A 112 -14.08 19.19 5.44
C GLY A 112 -14.03 20.68 5.79
N LYS A 113 -15.06 21.19 6.48
CA LYS A 113 -15.10 22.56 7.04
C LYS A 113 -14.44 22.68 8.42
N GLN A 114 -13.91 21.59 8.97
CA GLN A 114 -13.31 21.50 10.31
C GLN A 114 -14.29 21.83 11.45
N GLU A 115 -15.58 21.58 11.24
CA GLU A 115 -16.62 21.85 12.25
C GLU A 115 -16.86 20.64 13.17
N ILE A 116 -16.42 19.44 12.75
CA ILE A 116 -16.41 18.21 13.54
C ILE A 116 -15.03 17.56 13.49
N ALA A 117 -14.65 16.85 14.56
CA ALA A 117 -13.32 16.26 14.71
C ALA A 117 -13.08 15.00 13.86
N ASP A 118 -14.15 14.30 13.48
CA ASP A 118 -14.11 13.07 12.68
C ASP A 118 -15.38 12.99 11.82
N LYS A 119 -15.34 12.23 10.72
CA LYS A 119 -16.42 12.00 9.74
C LYS A 119 -17.57 11.12 10.29
N ARG A 120 -17.75 11.07 11.61
CA ARG A 120 -18.79 10.22 12.22
C ARG A 120 -20.14 10.94 12.21
N ILE A 121 -21.20 10.20 11.91
CA ILE A 121 -22.54 10.77 11.74
C ILE A 121 -23.17 11.15 13.09
N ASP A 122 -22.82 10.45 14.17
CA ASP A 122 -23.19 10.83 15.54
C ASP A 122 -22.71 12.24 15.88
N LEU A 123 -21.43 12.55 15.58
CA LEU A 123 -20.88 13.90 15.75
C LEU A 123 -21.60 14.94 14.89
N ALA A 124 -21.96 14.59 13.65
CA ALA A 124 -22.72 15.49 12.78
C ALA A 124 -24.13 15.76 13.35
N CYS A 125 -24.84 14.74 13.81
CA CYS A 125 -26.15 14.88 14.45
C CYS A 125 -26.09 15.74 15.72
N GLU A 126 -25.09 15.52 16.57
CA GLU A 126 -24.82 16.34 17.76
C GLU A 126 -24.56 17.81 17.35
N TRP A 127 -23.70 18.03 16.36
CA TRP A 127 -23.40 19.36 15.84
C TRP A 127 -24.65 20.10 15.34
N PHE A 128 -25.57 19.41 14.62
CA PHE A 128 -26.82 20.03 14.19
C PHE A 128 -27.74 20.40 15.35
N ALA A 129 -27.87 19.51 16.34
CA ALA A 129 -28.65 19.80 17.54
C ALA A 129 -28.08 21.01 18.29
N GLU A 130 -26.76 21.10 18.40
CA GLU A 130 -26.08 22.22 19.06
C GLU A 130 -26.22 23.55 18.31
N ASN A 131 -26.20 23.54 16.98
CA ASN A 131 -26.15 24.76 16.17
C ASN A 131 -27.51 25.25 15.65
N PHE A 132 -28.53 24.40 15.52
CA PHE A 132 -29.82 24.76 14.92
C PHE A 132 -31.00 24.75 15.90
N VAL A 133 -30.92 23.99 17.00
CA VAL A 133 -32.02 23.83 17.95
C VAL A 133 -31.73 24.66 19.20
N VAL A 134 -32.66 25.55 19.58
CA VAL A 134 -32.62 26.22 20.90
C VAL A 134 -33.31 25.32 21.90
N SER A 135 -32.54 24.76 22.82
CA SER A 135 -33.01 23.80 23.81
C SER A 135 -33.15 24.42 25.21
N GLY A 136 -33.98 23.82 26.07
CA GLY A 136 -34.10 24.23 27.48
C GLY A 136 -35.19 25.26 27.76
N LEU A 137 -36.13 25.42 26.82
CA LEU A 137 -37.25 26.36 26.92
C LEU A 137 -38.50 25.65 27.43
N LYS A 138 -39.28 26.32 28.31
CA LYS A 138 -40.51 25.74 28.87
C LYS A 138 -41.60 25.46 27.83
N GLU A 139 -41.60 26.14 26.69
CA GLU A 139 -42.60 25.94 25.61
C GLU A 139 -42.24 24.78 24.65
N GLY A 140 -41.06 24.17 24.81
CA GLY A 140 -40.47 23.24 23.84
C GLY A 140 -39.31 23.89 23.09
N ASP A 141 -38.52 23.08 22.40
CA ASP A 141 -37.33 23.54 21.68
C ASP A 141 -37.75 24.41 20.49
N TRP A 142 -36.90 25.36 20.09
CA TRP A 142 -37.15 26.21 18.92
C TRP A 142 -36.30 25.79 17.73
N LEU A 143 -36.93 25.76 16.55
CA LEU A 143 -36.27 25.58 15.26
C LEU A 143 -36.71 26.69 14.30
N THR A 144 -35.75 27.40 13.70
CA THR A 144 -36.04 28.50 12.78
C THR A 144 -36.13 28.00 11.35
N ILE A 145 -37.22 28.32 10.65
CA ILE A 145 -37.43 27.98 9.24
C ILE A 145 -37.54 29.24 8.38
N ALA A 146 -36.91 29.21 7.20
CA ALA A 146 -37.11 30.19 6.15
C ALA A 146 -37.64 29.52 4.87
N ARG A 147 -38.49 30.25 4.13
CA ARG A 147 -39.06 29.79 2.86
C ARG A 147 -38.07 30.01 1.71
N PHE A 148 -37.95 29.02 0.82
CA PHE A 148 -37.20 29.15 -0.44
C PHE A 148 -37.80 30.30 -1.27
N SER A 149 -36.99 31.29 -1.65
CA SER A 149 -37.43 32.43 -2.46
C SER A 149 -37.54 32.11 -3.96
N ASN A 150 -37.11 30.92 -4.41
CA ASN A 150 -37.13 30.53 -5.82
C ASN A 150 -37.70 29.11 -6.03
N ASN A 151 -38.76 29.02 -6.85
CA ASN A 151 -39.28 27.96 -7.73
C ASN A 151 -38.81 26.47 -7.67
N SER A 152 -38.28 25.93 -6.57
CA SER A 152 -37.94 24.50 -6.48
C SER A 152 -38.86 23.71 -5.54
N ILE A 153 -39.28 22.54 -6.05
CA ILE A 153 -39.81 21.31 -5.41
C ILE A 153 -40.77 21.53 -4.22
N ALA A 154 -42.03 21.14 -4.41
CA ALA A 154 -43.06 21.17 -3.38
C ALA A 154 -42.61 20.41 -2.11
N GLY A 155 -42.33 21.13 -1.03
CA GLY A 155 -41.98 20.57 0.28
C GLY A 155 -40.54 20.75 0.75
N SER A 156 -39.66 21.43 0.01
CA SER A 156 -38.32 21.82 0.51
C SER A 156 -38.36 23.11 1.35
N PHE A 157 -37.57 23.18 2.41
CA PHE A 157 -37.45 24.36 3.29
C PHE A 157 -36.03 24.55 3.81
N GLN A 158 -35.72 25.72 4.39
CA GLN A 158 -34.41 26.00 4.98
C GLN A 158 -34.53 26.11 6.49
N ILE A 159 -33.57 25.54 7.21
CA ILE A 159 -33.41 25.77 8.65
C ILE A 159 -32.24 26.74 8.88
N ILE A 160 -32.37 27.60 9.89
CA ILE A 160 -31.37 28.62 10.22
C ILE A 160 -30.91 28.44 11.67
N GLY A 161 -29.59 28.41 11.86
CA GLY A 161 -28.91 28.22 13.14
C GLY A 161 -27.83 29.27 13.37
N LYS A 162 -26.93 29.00 14.32
CA LYS A 162 -25.83 29.89 14.76
C LYS A 162 -24.82 30.21 13.64
N GLY A 163 -25.13 31.19 12.78
CA GLY A 163 -24.28 31.56 11.63
C GLY A 163 -24.28 30.52 10.49
N TRP A 164 -25.25 29.59 10.51
CA TRP A 164 -25.39 28.50 9.56
C TRP A 164 -26.80 28.42 9.00
N ARG A 165 -26.90 27.91 7.78
CA ARG A 165 -28.15 27.59 7.10
C ARG A 165 -28.06 26.19 6.51
N ALA A 166 -29.10 25.39 6.69
CA ALA A 166 -29.18 24.07 6.06
C ALA A 166 -30.45 23.95 5.21
N ASP A 167 -30.28 23.39 4.01
CA ASP A 167 -31.37 23.11 3.07
C ASP A 167 -31.95 21.72 3.38
N VAL A 168 -33.26 21.61 3.55
CA VAL A 168 -33.98 20.36 3.85
C VAL A 168 -34.93 20.03 2.69
N GLU A 169 -34.88 18.78 2.24
CA GLU A 169 -35.75 18.27 1.17
C GLU A 169 -36.52 17.03 1.64
N ARG A 170 -37.74 16.88 1.13
CA ARG A 170 -38.58 15.71 1.40
C ARG A 170 -38.28 14.59 0.41
N LYS A 171 -37.94 13.41 0.92
CA LYS A 171 -37.74 12.18 0.13
C LYS A 171 -39.08 11.60 -0.35
N SER A 172 -39.00 10.70 -1.32
CA SER A 172 -40.16 9.99 -1.89
C SER A 172 -40.90 9.09 -0.89
N ASP A 173 -40.20 8.64 0.16
CA ASP A 173 -40.76 7.89 1.30
C ASP A 173 -41.44 8.79 2.35
N GLY A 174 -41.44 10.11 2.13
CA GLY A 174 -42.01 11.11 3.03
C GLY A 174 -41.06 11.61 4.12
N GLY A 175 -39.86 11.03 4.26
CA GLY A 175 -38.84 11.46 5.23
C GLY A 175 -38.17 12.79 4.85
N LEU A 176 -37.60 13.48 5.83
CA LEU A 176 -36.89 14.75 5.64
C LEU A 176 -35.38 14.53 5.69
N LEU A 177 -34.64 15.07 4.73
CA LEU A 177 -33.19 14.91 4.61
C LEU A 177 -32.50 16.26 4.47
N ILE A 178 -31.41 16.44 5.22
CA ILE A 178 -30.54 17.62 5.06
C ILE A 178 -29.73 17.45 3.78
N LYS A 179 -29.90 18.38 2.85
CA LYS A 179 -29.27 18.35 1.53
C LYS A 179 -27.91 19.03 1.50
N ARG A 180 -27.78 20.16 2.20
CA ARG A 180 -26.60 21.02 2.16
C ARG A 180 -26.53 21.92 3.39
N VAL A 181 -25.32 22.25 3.84
CA VAL A 181 -25.06 23.24 4.90
C VAL A 181 -24.17 24.37 4.38
N THR A 182 -24.50 25.61 4.69
CA THR A 182 -23.74 26.80 4.25
C THR A 182 -23.63 27.83 5.37
N ARG A 183 -22.53 28.59 5.41
CA ARG A 183 -22.41 29.75 6.30
C ARG A 183 -23.45 30.80 5.88
N HIS A 184 -24.09 31.39 6.87
CA HIS A 184 -25.12 32.40 6.65
C HIS A 184 -24.83 33.62 7.53
N LEU A 185 -24.63 34.78 6.88
CA LEU A 185 -24.65 36.08 7.56
C LEU A 185 -26.11 36.55 7.67
N ARG A 186 -26.48 37.08 8.84
CA ARG A 186 -27.81 37.65 9.13
C ARG A 186 -28.41 38.35 7.91
N SER A 187 -29.60 37.92 7.51
CA SER A 187 -30.45 38.66 6.57
C SER A 187 -31.77 38.98 7.24
N ASP A 188 -32.28 40.20 7.04
CA ASP A 188 -33.63 40.66 7.44
C ASP A 188 -34.75 39.96 6.63
N SER A 189 -34.62 38.65 6.44
CA SER A 189 -35.60 37.83 5.75
C SER A 189 -36.67 37.35 6.73
N ALA A 190 -37.93 37.42 6.30
CA ALA A 190 -39.05 36.78 6.97
C ALA A 190 -38.76 35.32 7.33
N PHE A 191 -38.95 34.96 8.60
CA PHE A 191 -38.76 33.60 9.12
C PHE A 191 -39.97 33.13 9.91
N SER A 192 -40.17 31.81 9.98
CA SER A 192 -41.15 31.15 10.82
C SER A 192 -40.44 30.41 11.95
N LEU A 193 -41.07 30.32 13.11
CA LEU A 193 -40.55 29.62 14.28
C LEU A 193 -41.37 28.35 14.52
N LEU A 194 -40.71 27.19 14.51
CA LEU A 194 -41.33 25.96 14.98
C LEU A 194 -40.99 25.72 16.44
N VAL A 195 -42.01 25.31 17.21
CA VAL A 195 -41.87 24.97 18.63
C VAL A 195 -42.26 23.51 18.84
N GLY A 196 -41.39 22.71 19.45
CA GLY A 196 -41.68 21.30 19.69
C GLY A 196 -40.44 20.47 20.05
N GLN A 197 -40.41 19.23 19.56
CA GLN A 197 -39.25 18.34 19.70
C GLN A 197 -38.66 18.08 18.32
N PHE A 198 -37.36 18.33 18.19
CA PHE A 198 -36.62 18.18 16.94
C PHE A 198 -35.42 17.27 17.17
N SER A 199 -35.28 16.24 16.34
CA SER A 199 -34.16 15.32 16.41
C SER A 199 -33.48 15.20 15.05
N PHE A 200 -32.16 15.04 15.08
CA PHE A 200 -31.35 14.71 13.92
C PHE A 200 -31.02 13.22 13.99
N CYS A 201 -31.40 12.48 12.96
CA CYS A 201 -31.29 11.03 12.95
C CYS A 201 -30.34 10.55 11.85
N ASP A 202 -29.62 9.47 12.16
CA ASP A 202 -28.74 8.80 11.21
C ASP A 202 -29.60 8.12 10.12
N THR A 203 -29.45 8.59 8.88
CA THR A 203 -30.08 8.05 7.68
C THR A 203 -29.05 7.50 6.68
N SER A 204 -27.87 7.12 7.18
CA SER A 204 -26.82 6.45 6.44
C SER A 204 -27.31 5.21 5.71
N VAL A 205 -26.54 4.82 4.69
CA VAL A 205 -26.76 3.59 3.94
C VAL A 205 -26.81 2.37 4.88
N ALA A 206 -25.95 2.35 5.91
CA ALA A 206 -25.92 1.30 6.92
C ALA A 206 -27.26 1.14 7.65
N VAL A 207 -27.84 2.26 8.10
CA VAL A 207 -29.10 2.26 8.86
C VAL A 207 -30.27 1.89 7.95
N VAL A 208 -30.30 2.41 6.71
CA VAL A 208 -31.36 2.10 5.74
C VAL A 208 -31.38 0.60 5.42
N LEU A 209 -30.21 0.01 5.11
CA LEU A 209 -30.10 -1.42 4.80
C LEU A 209 -30.50 -2.31 5.99
N LYS A 210 -30.19 -1.90 7.23
CA LYS A 210 -30.56 -2.65 8.44
C LYS A 210 -32.03 -2.54 8.81
N LYS A 211 -32.68 -1.40 8.54
CA LYS A 211 -34.10 -1.19 8.88
C LYS A 211 -35.07 -1.71 7.81
N SER A 212 -34.62 -1.85 6.57
CA SER A 212 -35.49 -2.29 5.47
C SER A 212 -35.72 -3.80 5.49
N ALA A 213 -36.87 -4.21 6.04
CA ALA A 213 -37.32 -5.61 6.01
C ALA A 213 -37.43 -6.17 4.59
N SER A 214 -37.79 -5.33 3.62
CA SER A 214 -37.87 -5.71 2.20
C SER A 214 -36.51 -6.04 1.60
N GLN A 215 -35.47 -5.25 1.93
CA GLN A 215 -34.12 -5.53 1.47
C GLN A 215 -33.61 -6.82 2.13
N GLN A 216 -33.77 -6.98 3.44
CA GLN A 216 -33.38 -8.21 4.14
C GLN A 216 -34.02 -9.46 3.53
N ALA A 217 -35.31 -9.41 3.20
CA ALA A 217 -35.99 -10.51 2.52
C ALA A 217 -35.40 -10.82 1.12
N LEU A 218 -35.00 -9.80 0.36
CA LEU A 218 -34.33 -9.98 -0.94
C LEU A 218 -32.94 -10.62 -0.77
N LEU A 219 -32.19 -10.24 0.27
CA LEU A 219 -30.90 -10.84 0.58
C LEU A 219 -31.03 -12.28 1.02
N ASP A 220 -31.98 -12.58 1.90
CA ASP A 220 -32.24 -13.95 2.34
C ASP A 220 -32.69 -14.83 1.17
N ALA A 221 -33.48 -14.29 0.23
CA ALA A 221 -33.86 -14.99 -0.99
C ALA A 221 -32.65 -15.24 -1.91
N ALA A 222 -31.79 -14.24 -2.11
CA ALA A 222 -30.59 -14.37 -2.94
C ALA A 222 -29.57 -15.35 -2.34
N LEU A 223 -29.38 -15.36 -1.02
CA LEU A 223 -28.48 -16.30 -0.34
C LEU A 223 -28.96 -17.75 -0.42
N ARG A 224 -30.27 -17.97 -0.52
CA ARG A 224 -30.86 -19.31 -0.73
C ARG A 224 -30.79 -19.78 -2.18
N ASP A 225 -30.48 -18.89 -3.11
CA ASP A 225 -30.27 -19.26 -4.52
C ASP A 225 -28.93 -20.00 -4.66
N ASN A 226 -28.94 -21.12 -5.39
CA ASN A 226 -27.73 -21.89 -5.69
C ASN A 226 -26.72 -21.12 -6.58
N THR A 227 -27.10 -19.92 -7.06
CA THR A 227 -26.22 -18.99 -7.79
C THR A 227 -25.65 -17.86 -6.92
N SER A 228 -25.92 -17.87 -5.61
CA SER A 228 -25.37 -16.95 -4.61
C SER A 228 -23.85 -16.82 -4.70
N TYR A 229 -23.35 -15.57 -4.77
CA TYR A 229 -21.92 -15.31 -4.87
C TYR A 229 -21.21 -15.71 -3.57
N LEU A 230 -21.79 -15.36 -2.43
CA LEU A 230 -21.22 -15.58 -1.10
C LEU A 230 -21.25 -17.05 -0.69
N GLU A 231 -22.24 -17.83 -1.13
CA GLU A 231 -22.27 -19.28 -0.88
C GLU A 231 -21.27 -20.03 -1.75
N LEU A 232 -21.13 -19.64 -3.01
CA LEU A 232 -20.08 -20.20 -3.86
C LEU A 232 -18.70 -19.91 -3.30
N TRP A 233 -18.49 -18.69 -2.79
CA TRP A 233 -17.26 -18.35 -2.08
C TRP A 233 -17.00 -19.30 -0.90
N ASN A 234 -18.02 -19.62 -0.08
CA ASN A 234 -17.88 -20.55 1.04
C ASN A 234 -17.49 -21.95 0.56
N LEU A 235 -18.18 -22.43 -0.47
CA LEU A 235 -17.93 -23.74 -1.07
C LEU A 235 -16.51 -23.84 -1.63
N TYR A 236 -16.04 -22.82 -2.35
CA TYR A 236 -14.67 -22.76 -2.86
C TYR A 236 -13.65 -22.76 -1.73
N ASN A 237 -13.86 -21.96 -0.68
CA ASN A 237 -12.92 -21.90 0.45
C ASN A 237 -12.82 -23.24 1.19
N GLU A 238 -13.95 -23.93 1.39
CA GLU A 238 -13.99 -25.26 2.01
C GLU A 238 -13.27 -26.30 1.13
N LYS A 239 -13.56 -26.31 -0.18
CA LYS A 239 -12.92 -27.26 -1.11
C LYS A 239 -11.43 -27.03 -1.28
N GLU A 240 -10.96 -25.78 -1.35
CA GLU A 240 -9.53 -25.45 -1.42
C GLU A 240 -8.81 -25.98 -0.16
N TRP A 241 -9.40 -25.78 1.03
CA TRP A 241 -8.86 -26.31 2.29
C TRP A 241 -8.82 -27.85 2.31
N GLN A 242 -9.90 -28.51 1.86
CA GLN A 242 -9.95 -29.97 1.76
C GLN A 242 -8.92 -30.54 0.77
N ASN A 243 -8.64 -29.85 -0.34
CA ASN A 243 -7.61 -30.26 -1.30
C ASN A 243 -6.21 -30.21 -0.69
N GLU A 244 -5.88 -29.12 0.00
CA GLU A 244 -4.57 -28.98 0.64
C GLU A 244 -4.37 -30.01 1.77
N LEU A 245 -5.42 -30.31 2.53
CA LEU A 245 -5.39 -31.40 3.51
C LEU A 245 -5.16 -32.76 2.83
N ARG A 246 -5.92 -33.09 1.78
CA ARG A 246 -5.74 -34.34 1.03
C ARG A 246 -4.34 -34.46 0.44
N ARG A 247 -3.72 -33.36 -0.01
CA ARG A 247 -2.33 -33.34 -0.48
C ARG A 247 -1.35 -33.64 0.64
N ALA A 248 -1.51 -33.00 1.80
CA ALA A 248 -0.67 -33.25 2.96
C ALA A 248 -0.78 -34.72 3.44
N GLU A 249 -2.00 -35.27 3.49
CA GLU A 249 -2.25 -36.68 3.83
C GLU A 249 -1.67 -37.64 2.78
N SER A 250 -1.75 -37.30 1.50
CA SER A 250 -1.22 -38.11 0.40
C SER A 250 0.30 -38.18 0.44
N LEU A 251 0.98 -37.06 0.73
CA LEU A 251 2.43 -37.03 0.89
C LEU A 251 2.89 -37.86 2.10
N ARG A 252 2.12 -37.81 3.20
CA ARG A 252 2.48 -38.30 4.54
C ARG A 252 3.71 -37.58 5.11
N SER A 253 4.14 -37.99 6.30
CA SER A 253 5.33 -37.46 6.97
C SER A 253 6.53 -38.39 6.81
N LEU A 254 7.73 -37.80 6.74
CA LEU A 254 9.01 -38.52 6.73
C LEU A 254 9.68 -38.38 8.09
N ARG A 255 10.04 -39.50 8.71
CA ARG A 255 10.78 -39.51 9.98
C ARG A 255 12.28 -39.41 9.73
N PHE A 256 12.95 -38.48 10.41
CA PHE A 256 14.41 -38.36 10.43
C PHE A 256 14.95 -38.68 11.83
N ILE A 257 16.19 -39.17 11.88
CA ILE A 257 16.88 -39.59 13.12
C ILE A 257 18.07 -38.71 13.46
N ASP A 258 18.56 -37.92 12.51
CA ASP A 258 19.68 -37.02 12.70
C ASP A 258 19.48 -35.76 11.84
N CYS A 259 19.91 -34.62 12.38
CA CYS A 259 19.77 -33.30 11.79
C CYS A 259 21.03 -32.47 12.09
N VAL A 260 21.88 -32.29 11.08
CA VAL A 260 23.19 -31.64 11.23
C VAL A 260 23.23 -30.35 10.40
N GLY A 261 23.68 -29.25 11.00
CA GLY A 261 23.90 -27.99 10.27
C GLY A 261 25.07 -28.12 9.29
N VAL A 262 24.91 -27.63 8.07
CA VAL A 262 25.93 -27.61 7.02
C VAL A 262 26.05 -26.18 6.50
N ASP A 263 27.27 -25.67 6.42
CA ASP A 263 27.56 -24.38 5.78
C ASP A 263 27.61 -24.58 4.26
N GLU A 264 26.59 -24.07 3.56
CA GLU A 264 26.51 -24.08 2.10
C GLU A 264 26.59 -22.63 1.59
N GLY A 265 27.78 -22.03 1.67
CA GLY A 265 28.00 -20.61 1.36
C GLY A 265 27.66 -19.66 2.53
N GLN A 266 26.97 -18.55 2.27
CA GLN A 266 26.48 -17.60 3.30
C GLN A 266 25.14 -18.01 3.94
N ASP A 267 24.50 -19.08 3.45
CA ASP A 267 23.18 -19.51 3.89
C ASP A 267 23.24 -20.70 4.87
N ASN A 268 22.43 -20.65 5.93
CA ASN A 268 22.27 -21.76 6.87
C ASN A 268 21.44 -22.89 6.24
N ALA A 269 21.99 -24.11 6.16
CA ALA A 269 21.25 -25.30 5.71
C ALA A 269 21.36 -26.45 6.73
N TRP A 270 20.41 -27.37 6.73
CA TRP A 270 20.45 -28.57 7.58
C TRP A 270 20.32 -29.84 6.76
N ARG A 271 21.18 -30.81 7.08
CA ARG A 271 21.15 -32.16 6.52
C ARG A 271 20.33 -33.07 7.43
N LEU A 272 19.27 -33.64 6.89
CA LEU A 272 18.36 -34.56 7.55
C LEU A 272 18.63 -35.99 7.08
N THR A 273 18.92 -36.89 8.04
CA THR A 273 19.11 -38.32 7.76
C THR A 273 17.80 -39.07 8.02
N PRO A 274 17.17 -39.65 6.99
CA PRO A 274 15.91 -40.39 7.15
C PRO A 274 16.11 -41.66 7.98
N LYS A 275 15.07 -42.09 8.70
CA LYS A 275 15.12 -43.33 9.52
C LYS A 275 15.29 -44.59 8.67
N SER A 276 14.69 -44.61 7.47
CA SER A 276 14.71 -45.72 6.53
C SER A 276 14.87 -45.20 5.09
N LEU A 277 15.72 -45.86 4.31
CA LEU A 277 15.92 -45.54 2.88
C LEU A 277 14.68 -45.87 2.04
N ASP A 278 13.86 -46.83 2.45
CA ASP A 278 12.63 -47.19 1.75
C ASP A 278 11.55 -46.11 1.95
N ASP A 279 11.37 -45.63 3.18
CA ASP A 279 10.46 -44.52 3.50
C ASP A 279 10.89 -43.24 2.78
N TYR A 280 12.21 -43.01 2.67
CA TYR A 280 12.78 -41.89 1.94
C TYR A 280 12.45 -41.93 0.43
N ARG A 281 12.67 -43.09 -0.22
CA ARG A 281 12.34 -43.28 -1.64
C ARG A 281 10.84 -43.17 -1.89
N GLU A 282 10.02 -43.69 -0.98
CA GLU A 282 8.57 -43.60 -1.09
C GLU A 282 8.07 -42.15 -0.94
N PHE A 283 8.59 -41.40 0.04
CA PHE A 283 8.30 -39.97 0.20
C PHE A 283 8.71 -39.16 -1.03
N GLN A 284 9.92 -39.41 -1.56
CA GLN A 284 10.41 -38.75 -2.77
C GLN A 284 9.54 -39.09 -4.00
N LYS A 285 9.08 -40.33 -4.11
CA LYS A 285 8.17 -40.76 -5.18
C LYS A 285 6.83 -40.04 -5.09
N ARG A 286 6.17 -40.06 -3.92
CA ARG A 286 4.90 -39.36 -3.70
C ARG A 286 5.02 -37.86 -3.95
N LEU A 287 6.14 -37.25 -3.56
CA LEU A 287 6.39 -35.84 -3.81
C LEU A 287 6.47 -35.51 -5.30
N ARG A 288 7.14 -36.35 -6.09
CA ARG A 288 7.19 -36.20 -7.55
C ARG A 288 5.84 -36.43 -8.21
N GLU A 289 5.04 -37.36 -7.68
CA GLU A 289 3.68 -37.64 -8.17
C GLU A 289 2.70 -36.51 -7.90
N LEU A 290 2.89 -35.74 -6.81
CA LEU A 290 2.06 -34.59 -6.46
C LEU A 290 2.37 -33.32 -7.27
N GLU A 291 3.43 -33.31 -8.09
CA GLU A 291 3.83 -32.18 -8.96
C GLU A 291 3.84 -30.79 -8.24
N LEU A 292 4.25 -30.77 -6.96
CA LEU A 292 4.20 -29.54 -6.15
C LEU A 292 5.18 -28.46 -6.67
N PRO A 293 4.83 -27.15 -6.54
CA PRO A 293 5.73 -26.05 -6.90
C PRO A 293 7.09 -26.11 -6.21
N ALA A 294 8.16 -25.65 -6.88
CA ALA A 294 9.52 -25.70 -6.34
C ALA A 294 9.73 -24.86 -5.07
N ASP A 295 8.88 -23.86 -4.83
CA ASP A 295 8.90 -22.99 -3.65
C ASP A 295 8.02 -23.49 -2.48
N THR A 296 7.48 -24.70 -2.60
CA THR A 296 6.70 -25.36 -1.55
C THR A 296 7.48 -25.44 -0.24
N GLN A 297 6.80 -25.09 0.85
CA GLN A 297 7.37 -25.05 2.20
C GLN A 297 7.03 -26.32 2.97
N TYR A 298 7.97 -26.76 3.79
CA TYR A 298 7.85 -27.93 4.66
C TYR A 298 8.18 -27.55 6.09
N ASP A 299 7.53 -28.25 7.02
CA ASP A 299 7.67 -28.05 8.46
C ASP A 299 8.57 -29.14 9.05
N LEU A 300 9.46 -28.75 9.98
CA LEU A 300 10.23 -29.68 10.83
C LEU A 300 9.62 -29.77 12.22
N GLY A 301 8.71 -30.72 12.41
CA GLY A 301 8.05 -30.97 13.69
C GLY A 301 8.81 -31.95 14.57
N THR A 302 8.67 -31.80 15.89
CA THR A 302 9.12 -32.81 16.88
C THR A 302 8.12 -33.96 17.00
N VAL A 303 6.86 -33.75 16.60
CA VAL A 303 5.76 -34.73 16.64
C VAL A 303 5.25 -34.95 15.21
N ALA A 304 4.76 -36.16 14.93
CA ALA A 304 4.08 -36.43 13.68
C ALA A 304 2.82 -35.54 13.56
N PRO A 305 2.54 -34.99 12.38
CA PRO A 305 1.32 -34.20 12.16
C PRO A 305 0.08 -35.10 12.31
N ASP A 306 -0.94 -34.57 12.99
CA ASP A 306 -2.29 -35.16 13.00
C ASP A 306 -3.21 -34.25 12.19
N TRP A 307 -3.42 -34.61 10.93
CA TRP A 307 -4.27 -33.85 10.00
C TRP A 307 -5.77 -33.97 10.32
N ALA A 308 -6.18 -34.94 11.15
CA ALA A 308 -7.59 -35.13 11.54
C ALA A 308 -7.99 -34.20 12.70
N GLU A 309 -7.09 -33.93 13.65
CA GLU A 309 -7.33 -32.95 14.72
C GLU A 309 -7.42 -31.50 14.19
N GLU A 310 -6.80 -31.22 13.04
CA GLU A 310 -6.82 -29.89 12.39
C GLU A 310 -8.23 -29.42 11.96
N LEU A 311 -9.22 -30.32 11.89
CA LEU A 311 -10.61 -30.00 11.54
C LEU A 311 -11.41 -29.37 12.70
N SER A 312 -10.94 -29.46 13.96
CA SER A 312 -11.86 -29.36 15.10
C SER A 312 -11.77 -28.13 16.00
N MET A 313 -10.64 -27.42 16.19
CA MET A 313 -10.62 -26.33 17.17
C MET A 313 -9.62 -25.18 17.00
N ASP A 314 -10.04 -24.11 17.68
CA ASP A 314 -9.44 -22.84 18.02
C ASP A 314 -7.93 -22.82 18.32
N GLU A 315 -7.39 -21.64 18.04
CA GLU A 315 -6.03 -21.20 18.27
C GLU A 315 -5.56 -21.48 19.71
N SER A 316 -4.43 -22.17 19.88
CA SER A 316 -3.30 -21.65 20.67
C SER A 316 -2.24 -22.72 20.98
N ARG A 317 -0.97 -22.35 20.77
CA ARG A 317 0.28 -22.84 21.41
C ARG A 317 1.27 -23.73 20.66
N ALA A 318 0.98 -24.42 19.56
CA ALA A 318 1.99 -25.34 18.98
C ALA A 318 2.85 -24.81 17.79
N ALA A 319 2.36 -23.87 16.99
CA ALA A 319 2.95 -23.61 15.65
C ALA A 319 3.98 -22.47 15.53
N ALA A 320 4.16 -21.63 16.56
CA ALA A 320 4.90 -20.36 16.37
C ALA A 320 6.41 -20.51 16.13
N ASN A 321 7.02 -21.67 16.43
CA ASN A 321 8.47 -21.88 16.38
C ASN A 321 8.90 -23.11 15.57
N ILE A 322 8.05 -23.65 14.70
CA ILE A 322 8.41 -24.77 13.84
C ILE A 322 9.31 -24.23 12.70
N PRO A 323 10.54 -24.78 12.50
CA PRO A 323 11.39 -24.41 11.38
C PRO A 323 10.69 -24.72 10.06
N ARG A 324 10.71 -23.74 9.15
CA ARG A 324 10.03 -23.79 7.84
C ARG A 324 10.99 -23.50 6.71
N GLY A 325 10.90 -24.30 5.66
CA GLY A 325 11.90 -24.26 4.59
C GLY A 325 11.59 -25.14 3.40
N MET A 326 12.48 -25.09 2.41
CA MET A 326 12.43 -25.86 1.17
C MET A 326 13.33 -27.10 1.26
N LEU A 327 13.06 -28.09 0.40
CA LEU A 327 13.79 -29.34 0.37
C LEU A 327 14.64 -29.49 -0.89
N ARG A 328 15.85 -30.02 -0.74
CA ARG A 328 16.66 -30.56 -1.83
C ARG A 328 17.02 -32.02 -1.50
N PHE A 329 16.75 -32.92 -2.44
CA PHE A 329 16.96 -34.36 -2.28
C PHE A 329 18.35 -34.77 -2.77
N GLU A 330 19.07 -35.56 -1.98
CA GLU A 330 20.34 -36.20 -2.34
C GLU A 330 20.18 -37.73 -2.33
N ALA A 331 21.26 -38.47 -2.63
CA ALA A 331 21.20 -39.94 -2.72
C ALA A 331 20.70 -40.61 -1.42
N ASP A 332 21.21 -40.15 -0.27
CA ASP A 332 21.01 -40.83 1.03
C ASP A 332 20.43 -39.93 2.13
N TYR A 333 20.16 -38.66 1.84
CA TYR A 333 19.74 -37.66 2.82
C TYR A 333 18.98 -36.49 2.17
N VAL A 334 18.35 -35.64 3.00
CA VAL A 334 17.59 -34.46 2.56
C VAL A 334 18.23 -33.18 3.08
N PHE A 335 18.45 -32.21 2.22
CA PHE A 335 18.78 -30.84 2.63
C PHE A 335 17.50 -30.05 2.89
N PHE A 336 17.42 -29.43 4.05
CA PHE A 336 16.39 -28.48 4.43
C PHE A 336 16.99 -27.08 4.48
N LYS A 337 16.48 -26.18 3.63
CA LYS A 337 16.89 -24.78 3.57
C LYS A 337 15.80 -23.90 4.18
N PRO A 338 16.06 -23.16 5.27
CA PRO A 338 15.06 -22.32 5.91
C PRO A 338 14.58 -21.21 4.97
N ALA A 339 13.31 -20.83 5.09
CA ALA A 339 12.74 -19.70 4.36
C ALA A 339 13.23 -18.33 4.86
N SER A 340 13.80 -18.28 6.08
CA SER A 340 14.29 -17.05 6.69
C SER A 340 15.68 -17.24 7.28
N ASN A 341 16.61 -16.33 6.99
CA ASN A 341 17.95 -16.26 7.61
C ASN A 341 17.93 -15.81 9.09
N ARG A 342 16.79 -15.95 9.78
CA ARG A 342 16.71 -15.74 11.23
C ARG A 342 17.54 -16.84 11.90
N ARG A 343 18.69 -16.46 12.45
CA ARG A 343 19.63 -17.34 13.18
C ARG A 343 18.98 -18.07 14.36
N ASP A 344 17.81 -17.60 14.80
CA ASP A 344 17.11 -18.08 16.00
C ASP A 344 16.18 -19.29 15.73
N ILE A 345 15.86 -19.58 14.46
CA ILE A 345 14.96 -20.68 14.09
C ILE A 345 15.81 -21.89 13.68
N ARG A 346 16.21 -22.69 14.68
CA ARG A 346 16.92 -23.97 14.49
C ARG A 346 16.05 -25.16 14.92
N PRO A 347 16.19 -26.33 14.27
CA PRO A 347 15.67 -27.58 14.80
C PRO A 347 16.18 -27.78 16.24
N LYS A 348 15.27 -28.00 17.19
CA LYS A 348 15.62 -28.12 18.62
C LYS A 348 16.13 -29.51 19.01
N GLN A 349 15.85 -30.51 18.18
CA GLN A 349 16.18 -31.92 18.42
C GLN A 349 16.78 -32.54 17.14
N PRO A 350 17.69 -33.52 17.28
CA PRO A 350 18.33 -34.19 16.14
C PRO A 350 17.36 -35.11 15.39
N ASP A 351 16.33 -35.64 16.05
CA ASP A 351 15.29 -36.47 15.44
C ASP A 351 13.93 -35.75 15.39
N GLY A 352 13.07 -36.18 14.46
CA GLY A 352 11.77 -35.55 14.25
C GLY A 352 11.06 -35.98 12.97
N TRP A 353 10.15 -35.12 12.51
CA TRP A 353 9.28 -35.37 11.37
C TRP A 353 9.31 -34.20 10.39
N LEU A 354 9.35 -34.57 9.10
CA LEU A 354 9.26 -33.66 7.97
C LEU A 354 7.92 -33.86 7.26
N TYR A 355 7.15 -32.80 7.04
CA TYR A 355 5.84 -32.86 6.39
C TYR A 355 5.50 -31.54 5.67
N LEU A 356 4.47 -31.57 4.82
CA LEU A 356 4.00 -30.41 4.06
C LEU A 356 3.50 -29.30 5.01
N SER A 357 3.94 -28.06 4.80
CA SER A 357 3.52 -26.93 5.64
C SER A 357 2.13 -26.43 5.26
N LEU A 358 1.17 -26.53 6.19
CA LEU A 358 -0.17 -25.93 6.04
C LEU A 358 -0.27 -24.52 6.67
N ALA A 359 0.80 -24.03 7.29
CA ALA A 359 0.78 -22.76 8.02
C ALA A 359 0.51 -21.54 7.13
N GLY A 360 0.99 -21.55 5.88
CA GLY A 360 0.72 -20.51 4.88
C GLY A 360 -0.77 -20.45 4.53
N TYR A 361 -1.34 -21.60 4.16
CA TYR A 361 -2.77 -21.75 3.85
C TYR A 361 -3.67 -21.40 5.03
N ARG A 362 -3.32 -21.81 6.26
CA ARG A 362 -4.04 -21.40 7.48
C ARG A 362 -4.06 -19.90 7.67
N THR A 363 -2.91 -19.24 7.51
CA THR A 363 -2.80 -17.79 7.66
C THR A 363 -3.65 -17.07 6.60
N ALA A 364 -3.61 -17.54 5.35
CA ALA A 364 -4.43 -17.03 4.27
C ALA A 364 -5.93 -17.26 4.54
N GLY A 365 -6.32 -18.46 4.97
CA GLY A 365 -7.70 -18.81 5.36
C GLY A 365 -8.24 -17.93 6.50
N LYS A 366 -7.44 -17.68 7.54
CA LYS A 366 -7.81 -16.75 8.62
C LYS A 366 -8.04 -15.34 8.11
N ARG A 367 -7.18 -14.83 7.23
CA ARG A 367 -7.34 -13.50 6.62
C ARG A 367 -8.59 -13.42 5.75
N ARG A 368 -8.87 -14.45 4.95
CA ARG A 368 -10.08 -14.60 4.14
C ARG A 368 -11.35 -14.57 5.01
N LEU A 369 -11.39 -15.37 6.07
CA LEU A 369 -12.53 -15.45 6.99
C LEU A 369 -12.74 -14.12 7.73
N ALA A 370 -11.67 -13.50 8.24
CA ALA A 370 -11.74 -12.21 8.89
C ALA A 370 -12.23 -11.11 7.93
N ALA A 371 -11.80 -11.15 6.66
CA ALA A 371 -12.30 -10.24 5.63
C ALA A 371 -13.79 -10.46 5.35
N LYS A 372 -14.23 -11.71 5.21
CA LYS A 372 -15.65 -12.05 5.04
C LYS A 372 -16.49 -11.58 6.23
N GLN A 373 -16.06 -11.80 7.47
CA GLN A 373 -16.75 -11.31 8.67
C GLN A 373 -16.91 -9.79 8.68
N LYS A 374 -15.91 -9.04 8.19
CA LYS A 374 -16.03 -7.57 8.03
C LYS A 374 -17.07 -7.19 6.99
N ILE A 375 -17.11 -7.89 5.85
CA ILE A 375 -18.12 -7.68 4.80
C ILE A 375 -19.53 -8.01 5.34
N ASP A 376 -19.69 -9.15 6.02
CA ASP A 376 -20.97 -9.61 6.55
C ASP A 376 -21.53 -8.70 7.66
N SER A 377 -20.65 -8.16 8.51
CA SER A 377 -21.03 -7.19 9.55
C SER A 377 -21.30 -5.79 8.99
N GLY A 378 -20.98 -5.53 7.72
CA GLY A 378 -21.05 -4.21 7.09
C GLY A 378 -20.01 -3.23 7.66
N LYS A 379 -18.89 -3.74 8.20
CA LYS A 379 -17.81 -2.90 8.73
C LYS A 379 -17.12 -2.17 7.57
N ARG A 380 -17.04 -0.84 7.66
CA ARG A 380 -16.50 0.11 6.66
C ARG A 380 -17.41 0.38 5.46
N MET A 381 -17.73 -0.66 4.66
CA MET A 381 -18.62 -0.54 3.50
C MET A 381 -19.89 -1.40 3.69
N PRO A 382 -20.96 -0.86 4.29
CA PRO A 382 -22.20 -1.58 4.62
C PRO A 382 -22.90 -2.23 3.41
N GLN A 383 -22.81 -1.58 2.26
CA GLN A 383 -23.47 -1.99 1.01
C GLN A 383 -22.77 -3.15 0.29
N LEU A 384 -21.52 -3.47 0.65
CA LEU A 384 -20.68 -4.40 -0.13
C LEU A 384 -21.29 -5.81 -0.24
N LYS A 385 -21.81 -6.37 0.85
CA LYS A 385 -22.46 -7.68 0.87
C LYS A 385 -23.63 -7.76 -0.13
N TRP A 386 -24.41 -6.70 -0.20
CA TRP A 386 -25.61 -6.60 -1.04
C TRP A 386 -25.25 -6.49 -2.52
N LEU A 387 -24.22 -5.70 -2.82
CA LEU A 387 -23.71 -5.52 -4.18
C LEU A 387 -23.13 -6.81 -4.75
N LEU A 388 -22.41 -7.60 -3.93
CA LEU A 388 -21.91 -8.91 -4.33
C LEU A 388 -23.04 -9.88 -4.70
N GLU A 389 -24.22 -9.72 -4.09
CA GLU A 389 -25.40 -10.49 -4.46
C GLU A 389 -26.23 -9.90 -5.62
N GLY A 390 -25.90 -8.71 -6.11
CA GLY A 390 -26.65 -8.05 -7.20
C GLY A 390 -27.95 -7.40 -6.72
N ILE A 391 -28.02 -7.09 -5.43
CA ILE A 391 -29.18 -6.46 -4.80
C ILE A 391 -29.01 -4.94 -4.83
N PRO A 392 -30.03 -4.18 -5.26
CA PRO A 392 -29.94 -2.73 -5.34
C PRO A 392 -29.82 -2.13 -3.93
N VAL A 393 -28.87 -1.22 -3.79
CA VAL A 393 -28.56 -0.53 -2.53
C VAL A 393 -28.97 0.95 -2.60
N PRO A 394 -29.28 1.60 -1.47
CA PRO A 394 -29.53 3.03 -1.45
C PRO A 394 -28.31 3.81 -1.97
N ALA A 395 -28.53 4.77 -2.86
CA ALA A 395 -27.45 5.60 -3.38
C ALA A 395 -26.88 6.52 -2.29
N ALA A 396 -25.61 6.31 -1.93
CA ALA A 396 -24.87 7.25 -1.12
C ALA A 396 -24.60 8.53 -1.91
N ARG A 397 -24.78 9.69 -1.27
CA ARG A 397 -24.47 10.99 -1.89
C ARG A 397 -23.01 11.31 -1.68
N TYR A 398 -22.30 11.61 -2.75
CA TYR A 398 -20.91 12.07 -2.68
C TYR A 398 -20.71 13.28 -3.58
N ARG A 399 -19.71 14.09 -3.24
CA ARG A 399 -19.24 15.15 -4.13
C ARG A 399 -18.64 14.51 -5.38
N THR A 400 -19.14 14.88 -6.55
CA THR A 400 -18.54 14.49 -7.84
C THR A 400 -17.19 15.16 -8.02
N ILE A 401 -16.20 14.33 -8.34
CA ILE A 401 -14.82 14.72 -8.57
C ILE A 401 -14.62 14.79 -10.09
N PRO A 402 -14.18 15.92 -10.66
CA PRO A 402 -13.91 15.99 -12.09
C PRO A 402 -12.77 15.04 -12.44
N GLY A 403 -12.96 14.23 -13.49
CA GLY A 403 -12.02 13.18 -13.86
C GLY A 403 -10.64 13.68 -14.33
N LEU A 404 -10.59 14.74 -15.12
CA LEU A 404 -9.36 15.12 -15.84
C LEU A 404 -8.82 16.50 -15.47
N THR A 405 -7.71 16.50 -14.73
CA THR A 405 -6.86 17.67 -14.47
C THR A 405 -5.63 17.67 -15.38
N PRO A 406 -4.92 18.81 -15.53
CA PRO A 406 -3.65 18.85 -16.25
C PRO A 406 -2.65 17.81 -15.74
N TYR A 407 -2.54 17.63 -14.42
CA TYR A 407 -1.63 16.67 -13.79
C TYR A 407 -1.99 15.21 -14.11
N ALA A 408 -3.28 14.87 -14.14
CA ALA A 408 -3.73 13.53 -14.54
C ALA A 408 -3.54 13.27 -16.04
N LYS A 409 -3.65 14.31 -16.89
CA LYS A 409 -3.49 14.19 -18.35
C LYS A 409 -2.07 13.80 -18.77
N GLU A 410 -1.05 14.23 -18.03
CA GLU A 410 0.37 13.95 -18.31
C GLU A 410 0.71 12.45 -18.35
N ILE A 411 -0.08 11.60 -17.68
CA ILE A 411 0.13 10.14 -17.68
C ILE A 411 -0.18 9.49 -19.03
N PHE A 412 -1.10 10.08 -19.81
CA PHE A 412 -1.51 9.53 -21.09
C PHE A 412 -0.51 9.90 -22.19
N LYS A 413 -0.27 8.97 -23.13
CA LYS A 413 0.66 9.21 -24.24
C LYS A 413 0.24 10.46 -25.03
N GLY A 414 1.12 11.45 -25.13
CA GLY A 414 0.83 12.73 -25.80
C GLY A 414 -0.19 13.62 -25.07
N GLY A 415 -0.48 13.35 -23.79
CA GLY A 415 -1.40 14.12 -22.96
C GLY A 415 -2.89 13.95 -23.32
N LYS A 416 -3.23 12.96 -24.15
CA LYS A 416 -4.59 12.75 -24.68
C LYS A 416 -5.11 11.35 -24.33
N PRO A 417 -5.97 11.20 -23.30
CA PRO A 417 -6.70 9.96 -23.07
C PRO A 417 -7.73 9.69 -24.17
N THR A 418 -8.14 8.43 -24.29
CA THR A 418 -9.30 8.04 -25.11
C THR A 418 -10.60 8.24 -24.34
N GLU A 419 -11.73 8.42 -25.04
CA GLU A 419 -13.05 8.62 -24.42
C GLU A 419 -13.38 7.54 -23.37
N MET A 420 -13.08 6.26 -23.65
CA MET A 420 -13.30 5.17 -22.71
C MET A 420 -12.35 5.20 -21.51
N GLN A 421 -11.12 5.72 -21.66
CA GLN A 421 -10.22 5.96 -20.53
C GLN A 421 -10.71 7.13 -19.65
N GLU A 422 -11.28 8.17 -20.26
CA GLU A 422 -11.91 9.28 -19.51
C GLU A 422 -13.14 8.79 -18.73
N GLN A 423 -14.02 8.02 -19.37
CA GLN A 423 -15.19 7.41 -18.73
C GLN A 423 -14.78 6.43 -17.62
N ALA A 424 -13.73 5.63 -17.83
CA ALA A 424 -13.24 4.70 -16.81
C ALA A 424 -12.69 5.44 -15.59
N LEU A 425 -11.97 6.55 -15.81
CA LEU A 425 -11.47 7.41 -14.75
C LEU A 425 -12.61 8.08 -13.98
N ASP A 426 -13.62 8.58 -14.69
CA ASP A 426 -14.81 9.20 -14.08
C ASP A 426 -15.63 8.19 -13.27
N ALA A 427 -15.88 6.99 -13.82
CA ALA A 427 -16.57 5.91 -13.11
C ALA A 427 -15.79 5.46 -11.86
N ALA A 428 -14.47 5.33 -11.94
CA ALA A 428 -13.64 4.98 -10.79
C ALA A 428 -13.57 6.07 -9.72
N LEU A 429 -13.60 7.35 -10.11
CA LEU A 429 -13.60 8.49 -9.20
C LEU A 429 -14.96 8.78 -8.58
N ASN A 430 -16.04 8.47 -9.27
CA ASN A 430 -17.38 8.87 -8.85
C ASN A 430 -18.27 7.68 -8.48
N THR A 431 -17.79 6.44 -8.56
CA THR A 431 -18.55 5.29 -8.07
C THR A 431 -18.91 5.47 -6.59
N PRO A 432 -20.18 5.27 -6.21
CA PRO A 432 -20.60 5.32 -4.82
C PRO A 432 -20.13 4.11 -4.02
N ASP A 433 -19.65 3.07 -4.70
CA ASP A 433 -19.33 1.79 -4.08
C ASP A 433 -18.21 1.03 -4.82
N LEU A 434 -18.54 0.39 -5.94
CA LEU A 434 -17.71 -0.56 -6.66
C LEU A 434 -17.73 -0.21 -8.16
N ALA A 435 -16.55 -0.17 -8.77
CA ALA A 435 -16.39 -0.04 -10.21
C ALA A 435 -15.48 -1.15 -10.75
N ILE A 436 -15.78 -1.63 -11.96
CA ILE A 436 -14.97 -2.58 -12.72
C ILE A 436 -14.50 -1.90 -14.00
N ILE A 437 -13.18 -1.88 -14.19
CA ILE A 437 -12.54 -1.47 -15.45
C ILE A 437 -12.03 -2.73 -16.15
N ILE A 438 -12.64 -3.03 -17.30
CA ILE A 438 -12.20 -4.11 -18.17
C ILE A 438 -11.19 -3.54 -19.14
N GLY A 439 -9.97 -4.07 -19.14
CA GLY A 439 -8.93 -3.62 -20.06
C GLY A 439 -8.34 -4.76 -20.87
N PRO A 440 -8.78 -4.91 -22.13
CA PRO A 440 -8.13 -5.74 -23.13
C PRO A 440 -6.62 -5.46 -23.27
N PRO A 441 -5.83 -6.37 -23.86
CA PRO A 441 -4.40 -6.20 -24.05
C PRO A 441 -4.04 -4.87 -24.72
N GLY A 442 -3.12 -4.12 -24.11
CA GLY A 442 -2.59 -2.88 -24.69
C GLY A 442 -3.50 -1.65 -24.60
N THR A 443 -4.59 -1.69 -23.83
CA THR A 443 -5.55 -0.58 -23.70
C THR A 443 -5.17 0.50 -22.67
N GLY A 444 -4.05 0.33 -21.97
CA GLY A 444 -3.54 1.31 -21.01
C GLY A 444 -4.19 1.23 -19.62
N LYS A 445 -4.62 0.05 -19.16
CA LYS A 445 -5.12 -0.19 -17.78
C LYS A 445 -4.30 0.53 -16.71
N THR A 446 -2.99 0.32 -16.71
CA THR A 446 -2.09 0.90 -15.71
C THR A 446 -1.96 2.43 -15.84
N GLN A 447 -2.21 3.00 -17.03
CA GLN A 447 -2.29 4.46 -17.21
C GLN A 447 -3.54 5.02 -16.54
N VAL A 448 -4.68 4.33 -16.64
CA VAL A 448 -5.91 4.73 -15.94
C VAL A 448 -5.73 4.64 -14.43
N ILE A 449 -5.07 3.59 -13.93
CA ILE A 449 -4.74 3.44 -12.51
C ILE A 449 -3.83 4.58 -12.02
N ALA A 450 -2.77 4.92 -12.76
CA ALA A 450 -1.88 6.03 -12.41
C ALA A 450 -2.58 7.40 -12.46
N ALA A 451 -3.44 7.63 -13.46
CA ALA A 451 -4.26 8.85 -13.54
C ALA A 451 -5.25 8.95 -12.36
N LEU A 452 -5.86 7.83 -11.95
CA LEU A 452 -6.74 7.74 -10.79
C LEU A 452 -6.00 8.12 -9.51
N GLN A 453 -4.79 7.58 -9.28
CA GLN A 453 -3.97 7.92 -8.12
C GLN A 453 -3.68 9.42 -8.07
N ARG A 454 -3.25 10.03 -9.18
CA ARG A 454 -2.97 11.48 -9.26
C ARG A 454 -4.20 12.32 -8.94
N ARG A 455 -5.39 11.93 -9.43
CA ARG A 455 -6.65 12.63 -9.13
C ARG A 455 -7.07 12.50 -7.67
N LEU A 456 -6.93 11.31 -7.09
CA LEU A 456 -7.21 11.10 -5.67
C LEU A 456 -6.25 11.94 -4.81
N ALA A 457 -4.99 12.07 -5.23
CA ALA A 457 -4.00 12.89 -4.55
C ALA A 457 -4.31 14.37 -4.56
N GLU A 458 -4.74 14.90 -5.71
CA GLU A 458 -5.20 16.29 -5.83
C GLU A 458 -6.42 16.57 -4.94
N GLU A 459 -7.35 15.60 -4.81
CA GLU A 459 -8.50 15.75 -3.90
C GLU A 459 -8.08 15.72 -2.42
N ALA A 460 -7.03 14.97 -2.09
CA ALA A 460 -6.56 14.80 -0.71
C ALA A 460 -5.62 15.91 -0.22
N GLN A 461 -5.22 16.88 -1.06
CA GLN A 461 -4.21 17.92 -0.72
C GLN A 461 -4.46 18.68 0.59
N ASN A 462 -5.72 18.83 1.01
CA ASN A 462 -6.10 19.56 2.22
C ASN A 462 -6.33 18.65 3.45
N GLN A 463 -6.01 17.37 3.36
CA GLN A 463 -6.25 16.35 4.41
C GLN A 463 -4.96 15.57 4.70
N ASN A 464 -5.00 14.64 5.67
CA ASN A 464 -3.90 13.70 5.87
C ASN A 464 -3.82 12.74 4.66
N ILE A 465 -2.82 12.98 3.79
CA ILE A 465 -2.63 12.29 2.51
C ILE A 465 -2.11 10.85 2.72
N ALA A 466 -1.42 10.59 3.85
CA ALA A 466 -0.67 9.37 4.09
C ALA A 466 -1.56 8.10 4.02
N GLY A 467 -1.18 7.18 3.12
CA GLY A 467 -1.78 5.85 2.99
C GLY A 467 -3.29 5.85 2.73
N GLN A 468 -3.84 6.82 2.02
CA GLN A 468 -5.28 6.88 1.70
C GLN A 468 -5.71 5.86 0.62
N VAL A 469 -4.76 5.43 -0.23
CA VAL A 469 -5.03 4.54 -1.37
C VAL A 469 -4.25 3.24 -1.22
N LEU A 470 -4.96 2.10 -1.25
CA LEU A 470 -4.36 0.78 -1.38
C LEU A 470 -4.40 0.33 -2.83
N ILE A 471 -3.24 -0.07 -3.36
CA ILE A 471 -3.14 -0.82 -4.61
C ILE A 471 -2.85 -2.26 -4.26
N SER A 472 -3.66 -3.16 -4.79
CA SER A 472 -3.47 -4.58 -4.61
C SER A 472 -3.44 -5.33 -5.92
N SER A 473 -2.74 -6.45 -5.95
CA SER A 473 -2.78 -7.38 -7.06
C SER A 473 -2.48 -8.80 -6.56
N PHE A 474 -2.68 -9.79 -7.43
CA PHE A 474 -2.33 -11.17 -7.16
C PHE A 474 -0.81 -11.40 -7.16
N GLN A 475 -0.09 -10.80 -8.11
CA GLN A 475 1.36 -10.99 -8.24
C GLN A 475 2.15 -9.80 -7.69
N HIS A 476 3.37 -10.08 -7.22
CA HIS A 476 4.34 -9.08 -6.81
C HIS A 476 4.66 -8.09 -7.95
N ASP A 477 5.09 -8.62 -9.10
CA ASP A 477 5.46 -7.83 -10.28
C ASP A 477 4.32 -6.88 -10.75
N ALA A 478 3.06 -7.30 -10.62
CA ALA A 478 1.91 -6.49 -11.01
C ALA A 478 1.72 -5.31 -10.06
N VAL A 479 1.98 -5.49 -8.76
CA VAL A 479 1.95 -4.38 -7.81
C VAL A 479 3.11 -3.42 -8.07
N ASP A 480 4.31 -3.94 -8.31
CA ASP A 480 5.49 -3.10 -8.57
C ASP A 480 5.28 -2.27 -9.85
N ASN A 481 4.77 -2.88 -10.93
CA ASN A 481 4.39 -2.18 -12.16
C ASN A 481 3.34 -1.06 -11.97
N ALA A 482 2.41 -1.24 -11.03
CA ALA A 482 1.40 -0.25 -10.71
C ALA A 482 1.95 0.88 -9.82
N LEU A 483 2.93 0.58 -8.96
CA LEU A 483 3.62 1.55 -8.09
C LEU A 483 4.71 2.35 -8.81
N GLU A 484 5.45 1.76 -9.75
CA GLU A 484 6.45 2.48 -10.57
C GLU A 484 5.85 3.66 -11.34
N ARG A 485 4.57 3.53 -11.72
CA ARG A 485 3.81 4.57 -12.41
C ARG A 485 3.07 5.50 -11.45
N SER A 486 3.15 5.22 -10.15
CA SER A 486 2.63 6.07 -9.07
C SER A 486 3.66 7.13 -8.71
N ASP A 487 3.84 8.12 -9.59
CA ASP A 487 4.50 9.37 -9.21
C ASP A 487 3.42 10.36 -8.79
N VAL A 488 3.20 10.42 -7.47
CA VAL A 488 2.21 11.28 -6.81
C VAL A 488 2.95 12.35 -6.02
N PHE A 489 2.82 13.61 -6.42
CA PHE A 489 3.54 14.74 -5.84
C PHE A 489 5.08 14.59 -5.81
N GLY A 490 5.66 13.81 -6.73
CA GLY A 490 7.09 13.55 -6.75
C GLY A 490 7.54 12.41 -5.83
N LEU A 491 6.61 11.73 -5.15
CA LEU A 491 6.91 10.62 -4.23
C LEU A 491 6.49 9.27 -4.83
N PRO A 492 7.29 8.20 -4.63
CA PRO A 492 6.92 6.86 -5.04
C PRO A 492 5.89 6.23 -4.06
N GLY A 493 5.15 5.25 -4.54
CA GLY A 493 4.29 4.42 -3.70
C GLY A 493 5.07 3.56 -2.70
N ALA A 494 4.54 3.40 -1.49
CA ALA A 494 5.12 2.55 -0.46
C ALA A 494 4.81 1.07 -0.70
N ARG A 495 5.85 0.21 -0.74
CA ARG A 495 5.71 -1.23 -0.99
C ARG A 495 5.61 -2.03 0.31
N VAL A 496 4.57 -2.87 0.44
CA VAL A 496 4.40 -3.79 1.57
C VAL A 496 4.48 -5.24 1.10
N GLY A 497 5.48 -5.94 1.63
CA GLY A 497 5.75 -7.35 1.32
C GLY A 497 6.56 -7.53 0.04
N GLY A 498 7.71 -8.19 0.17
CA GLY A 498 8.62 -8.54 -0.92
C GLY A 498 9.66 -9.53 -0.40
N LYS A 499 10.16 -10.42 -1.27
CA LYS A 499 11.27 -11.31 -0.90
C LYS A 499 12.50 -10.41 -0.68
N HIS A 500 12.91 -10.20 0.57
CA HIS A 500 14.27 -9.77 0.85
C HIS A 500 15.22 -10.93 0.50
N ARG A 501 15.44 -11.19 -0.80
CA ARG A 501 16.65 -11.87 -1.22
C ARG A 501 17.77 -10.87 -1.04
N ALA A 502 18.81 -11.31 -0.35
CA ALA A 502 19.80 -10.44 0.27
C ALA A 502 20.72 -9.68 -0.71
N ASP A 503 20.50 -9.72 -2.03
CA ASP A 503 21.47 -9.12 -2.98
C ASP A 503 20.94 -8.57 -4.33
N ASP A 504 19.63 -8.59 -4.68
CA ASP A 504 19.28 -8.27 -6.10
C ASP A 504 17.94 -7.55 -6.41
N ASP A 505 17.13 -7.09 -5.43
CA ASP A 505 15.95 -6.27 -5.74
C ASP A 505 16.09 -4.87 -5.09
N GLU A 506 16.49 -3.88 -5.90
CA GLU A 506 16.40 -2.46 -5.55
C GLU A 506 14.96 -2.11 -5.16
N SER A 507 14.76 -1.58 -3.96
CA SER A 507 13.45 -1.03 -3.58
C SER A 507 13.06 0.09 -4.57
N LEU A 508 11.78 0.21 -4.93
CA LEU A 508 11.30 1.35 -5.74
C LEU A 508 11.69 2.70 -5.13
N ILE A 509 11.75 2.76 -3.80
CA ILE A 509 12.21 3.94 -3.05
C ILE A 509 13.71 4.14 -3.24
N ASP A 510 14.49 3.06 -3.33
CA ASP A 510 15.93 3.10 -3.50
C ASP A 510 16.32 3.69 -4.86
N SER A 511 15.69 3.23 -5.95
CA SER A 511 15.88 3.81 -7.28
C SER A 511 15.45 5.28 -7.33
N TRP A 512 14.32 5.62 -6.69
CA TRP A 512 13.87 7.00 -6.58
C TRP A 512 14.84 7.88 -5.80
N LEU A 513 15.39 7.40 -4.68
CA LEU A 513 16.37 8.12 -3.87
C LEU A 513 17.62 8.42 -4.68
N GLU A 514 18.10 7.48 -5.49
CA GLU A 514 19.24 7.68 -6.38
C GLU A 514 18.95 8.71 -7.47
N GLN A 515 17.78 8.64 -8.11
CA GLN A 515 17.36 9.63 -9.10
C GLN A 515 17.24 11.04 -8.50
N GLN A 516 16.61 11.18 -7.34
CA GLN A 516 16.49 12.46 -6.66
C GLN A 516 17.85 12.99 -6.20
N THR A 517 18.71 12.11 -5.70
CA THR A 517 20.09 12.46 -5.33
C THR A 517 20.83 13.00 -6.54
N MET A 518 20.80 12.30 -7.69
CA MET A 518 21.43 12.77 -8.93
C MET A 518 20.88 14.12 -9.40
N HIS A 519 19.56 14.30 -9.35
CA HIS A 519 18.90 15.56 -9.72
C HIS A 519 19.30 16.72 -8.81
N LEU A 520 19.33 16.49 -7.49
CA LEU A 520 19.75 17.49 -6.51
C LEU A 520 21.22 17.86 -6.69
N HIS A 521 22.11 16.89 -6.88
CA HIS A 521 23.53 17.14 -7.18
C HIS A 521 23.72 17.95 -8.47
N GLY A 522 22.92 17.68 -9.50
CA GLY A 522 22.90 18.47 -10.74
C GLY A 522 22.53 19.93 -10.46
N LYS A 523 21.48 20.17 -9.67
CA LYS A 523 21.09 21.53 -9.26
C LYS A 523 22.13 22.23 -8.39
N VAL A 524 22.73 21.51 -7.44
CA VAL A 524 23.81 22.05 -6.57
C VAL A 524 24.98 22.48 -7.45
N ARG A 525 25.38 21.66 -8.43
CA ARG A 525 26.45 22.00 -9.37
C ARG A 525 26.12 23.26 -10.20
N ASP A 526 24.89 23.38 -10.69
CA ASP A 526 24.45 24.56 -11.45
C ASP A 526 24.47 25.84 -10.59
N GLU A 527 24.09 25.73 -9.31
CA GLU A 527 24.15 26.85 -8.37
C GLU A 527 25.58 27.17 -7.92
N HIS A 528 26.45 26.18 -7.71
CA HIS A 528 27.89 26.39 -7.42
C HIS A 528 28.61 27.05 -8.60
N ALA A 529 28.22 26.73 -9.83
CA ALA A 529 28.72 27.43 -11.02
C ALA A 529 28.28 28.90 -11.07
N ARG A 530 27.14 29.25 -10.46
CA ARG A 530 26.66 30.64 -10.33
C ARG A 530 27.30 31.38 -9.15
N TYR A 531 27.65 30.66 -8.07
CA TYR A 531 28.17 31.20 -6.82
C TYR A 531 29.39 30.39 -6.33
N PRO A 532 30.60 30.67 -6.86
CA PRO A 532 31.83 29.96 -6.49
C PRO A 532 32.17 30.03 -4.99
N GLU A 533 31.68 31.05 -4.27
CA GLU A 533 31.82 31.17 -2.83
C GLU A 533 31.24 29.97 -2.04
N LEU A 534 30.27 29.24 -2.59
CA LEU A 534 29.69 28.06 -1.96
C LEU A 534 30.67 26.87 -1.86
N GLU A 535 31.62 26.77 -2.80
CA GLU A 535 32.65 25.72 -2.77
C GLU A 535 33.58 25.88 -1.55
N PHE A 536 33.81 27.13 -1.12
CA PHE A 536 34.57 27.42 0.10
C PHE A 536 33.81 26.98 1.36
N PHE A 537 32.47 27.12 1.38
CA PHE A 537 31.66 26.64 2.49
C PHE A 537 31.64 25.12 2.57
N ASN A 538 31.48 24.41 1.44
CA ASN A 538 31.52 22.94 1.45
C ASN A 538 32.91 22.43 1.91
N ARG A 539 34.00 23.02 1.40
CA ARG A 539 35.37 22.71 1.86
C ARG A 539 35.53 22.89 3.38
N LEU A 540 34.95 23.96 3.93
CA LEU A 540 34.97 24.23 5.36
C LEU A 540 34.12 23.22 6.15
N SER A 541 32.90 22.91 5.70
CA SER A 541 32.02 21.91 6.32
C SER A 541 32.68 20.53 6.39
N ILE A 542 33.37 20.11 5.32
CA ILE A 542 34.16 18.86 5.30
C ILE A 542 35.26 18.91 6.37
N LYS A 543 36.00 20.01 6.49
CA LYS A 543 37.04 20.16 7.52
C LYS A 543 36.48 20.16 8.95
N LEU A 544 35.33 20.81 9.18
CA LEU A 544 34.62 20.78 10.47
C LEU A 544 34.23 19.34 10.83
N ALA A 545 33.69 18.58 9.88
CA ALA A 545 33.34 17.17 10.08
C ALA A 545 34.58 16.30 10.34
N PHE A 546 35.68 16.51 9.61
CA PHE A 546 36.93 15.81 9.87
C PHE A 546 37.52 16.14 11.24
N ALA A 547 37.49 17.39 11.69
CA ALA A 547 37.98 17.78 13.02
C ALA A 547 37.17 17.15 14.17
N ARG A 548 35.90 16.78 13.92
CA ARG A 548 35.06 16.01 14.88
C ARG A 548 35.44 14.53 14.93
N LEU A 549 35.76 13.94 13.79
CA LEU A 549 35.94 12.49 13.64
C LEU A 549 37.40 12.04 13.77
N ALA A 550 38.36 12.88 13.34
CA ALA A 550 39.77 12.54 13.31
C ALA A 550 40.36 12.50 14.72
N GLY A 551 40.90 11.35 15.11
CA GLY A 551 41.67 11.20 16.32
C GLY A 551 43.15 11.50 16.08
N GLY A 552 43.73 12.45 16.80
CA GLY A 552 45.16 12.76 16.73
C GLY A 552 45.76 13.30 18.04
N PRO A 553 47.10 13.26 18.18
CA PRO A 553 47.79 13.98 19.27
C PRO A 553 47.45 15.47 19.22
N ASN A 554 47.48 16.15 20.38
CA ASN A 554 47.08 17.56 20.50
C ASN A 554 47.81 18.49 19.53
N SER A 555 49.04 18.16 19.12
CA SER A 555 49.79 18.88 18.08
C SER A 555 49.10 18.83 16.72
N ARG A 556 48.67 17.65 16.27
CA ARG A 556 47.96 17.45 15.02
C ARG A 556 46.56 18.11 15.04
N ARG A 557 45.87 18.05 16.18
CA ARG A 557 44.59 18.76 16.35
C ARG A 557 44.75 20.28 16.30
N ALA A 558 45.81 20.82 16.89
CA ALA A 558 46.10 22.25 16.78
C ALA A 558 46.35 22.68 15.32
N GLU A 559 46.93 21.82 14.48
CA GLU A 559 47.08 22.06 13.04
C GLU A 559 45.73 22.01 12.31
N GLU A 560 44.87 21.03 12.61
CA GLU A 560 43.54 20.89 12.01
C GLU A 560 42.63 22.08 12.33
N PHE A 561 42.57 22.50 13.59
CA PHE A 561 41.82 23.70 14.02
C PHE A 561 42.41 25.00 13.44
N SER A 562 43.74 25.07 13.28
CA SER A 562 44.40 26.20 12.61
C SER A 562 44.04 26.29 11.12
N ALA A 563 43.84 25.16 10.44
CA ALA A 563 43.40 25.16 9.04
C ALA A 563 41.93 25.62 8.90
N ILE A 564 41.07 25.31 9.89
CA ILE A 564 39.70 25.82 9.95
C ILE A 564 39.70 27.35 10.17
N LEU A 565 40.55 27.85 11.08
CA LEU A 565 40.69 29.29 11.33
C LEU A 565 41.07 30.07 10.05
N GLN A 566 42.01 29.54 9.26
CA GLN A 566 42.43 30.15 7.99
C GLN A 566 41.30 30.22 6.96
N ASP A 567 40.51 29.16 6.81
CA ASP A 567 39.36 29.16 5.89
C ASP A 567 38.27 30.15 6.34
N LEU A 568 38.05 30.31 7.66
CA LEU A 568 37.12 31.31 8.21
C LEU A 568 37.61 32.75 7.97
N GLU A 569 38.92 32.99 7.91
CA GLU A 569 39.50 34.27 7.52
C GLU A 569 39.37 34.56 6.03
N GLU A 570 39.52 33.55 5.19
CA GLU A 570 39.34 33.67 3.74
C GLU A 570 37.86 33.97 3.40
N LEU A 571 36.93 33.26 4.04
CA LEU A 571 35.49 33.50 3.88
C LEU A 571 35.06 34.92 4.30
N GLU A 572 35.59 35.44 5.41
CA GLU A 572 35.28 36.81 5.86
C GLU A 572 35.77 37.88 4.86
N LYS A 573 36.86 37.62 4.13
CA LYS A 573 37.39 38.50 3.08
C LYS A 573 36.52 38.48 1.81
N ILE A 574 35.95 37.32 1.48
CA ILE A 574 35.14 37.11 0.26
C ILE A 574 33.68 37.54 0.46
N GLY A 575 33.15 37.43 1.68
CA GLY A 575 31.83 37.92 2.04
C GLY A 575 31.75 38.26 3.52
N SER A 576 31.31 39.48 3.86
CA SER A 576 31.31 40.01 5.24
C SER A 576 30.41 39.20 6.21
N ILE A 577 30.93 38.10 6.75
CA ILE A 577 30.39 37.37 7.90
C ILE A 577 31.33 37.65 9.08
N PRO A 578 30.99 38.59 9.99
CA PRO A 578 31.85 38.90 11.12
C PRO A 578 31.84 37.74 12.11
N LEU A 579 32.97 37.02 12.20
CA LEU A 579 33.18 35.87 13.09
C LEU A 579 34.15 36.20 14.24
N SER A 580 34.37 37.49 14.51
CA SER A 580 35.44 37.99 15.39
C SER A 580 35.48 37.35 16.78
N MET A 581 34.31 37.07 17.38
CA MET A 581 34.22 36.43 18.70
C MET A 581 34.61 34.94 18.64
N LEU A 582 34.11 34.20 17.64
CA LEU A 582 34.41 32.78 17.48
C LEU A 582 35.87 32.53 17.08
N LYS A 583 36.47 33.46 16.31
CA LYS A 583 37.90 33.42 15.96
C LYS A 583 38.80 33.51 17.17
N SER A 584 38.55 34.48 18.05
CA SER A 584 39.31 34.64 19.30
C SER A 584 39.23 33.39 20.16
N GLN A 585 38.03 32.79 20.28
CA GLN A 585 37.85 31.56 21.06
C GLN A 585 38.56 30.36 20.42
N LEU A 586 38.58 30.28 19.08
CA LEU A 586 39.29 29.24 18.34
C LEU A 586 40.82 29.38 18.49
N GLU A 587 41.34 30.60 18.46
CA GLU A 587 42.76 30.92 18.70
C GLU A 587 43.20 30.52 20.11
N ASP A 588 42.42 30.90 21.13
CA ASP A 588 42.66 30.53 22.53
C ASP A 588 42.72 29.00 22.72
N TYR A 589 41.78 28.29 22.07
CA TYR A 589 41.71 26.83 22.12
C TYR A 589 42.90 26.16 21.43
N ILE A 590 43.33 26.67 20.26
CA ILE A 590 44.53 26.17 19.55
C ILE A 590 45.78 26.36 20.43
N GLU A 591 45.90 27.47 21.14
CA GLU A 591 47.04 27.72 22.03
C GLU A 591 47.03 26.77 23.24
N GLN A 592 45.85 26.48 23.80
CA GLN A 592 45.68 25.52 24.89
C GLN A 592 46.09 24.11 24.47
N LEU A 593 45.67 23.64 23.29
CA LEU A 593 46.06 22.34 22.74
C LEU A 593 47.59 22.22 22.57
N ARG A 594 48.25 23.29 22.10
CA ARG A 594 49.72 23.32 21.94
C ARG A 594 50.45 23.22 23.28
N LYS A 595 49.95 23.86 24.34
CA LYS A 595 50.52 23.78 25.70
C LYS A 595 50.38 22.37 26.29
N GLN A 596 49.21 21.75 26.16
CA GLN A 596 48.97 20.40 26.68
C GLN A 596 49.80 19.31 25.98
N ALA A 597 50.23 19.53 24.74
CA ALA A 597 51.10 18.60 24.03
C ALA A 597 52.51 18.47 24.64
N SER A 598 52.99 19.45 25.43
CA SER A 598 54.32 19.41 26.03
C SER A 598 54.41 18.65 27.36
N ASP A 599 53.29 18.35 28.02
CA ASP A 599 53.26 17.85 29.41
C ASP A 599 53.16 16.30 29.53
N THR A 600 53.30 15.54 28.44
CA THR A 600 53.09 14.07 28.44
C THR A 600 54.35 13.22 28.73
N THR A 601 55.11 13.60 29.76
CA THR A 601 56.21 12.78 30.30
C THR A 601 56.07 12.60 31.82
N ASP A 602 55.22 11.67 32.29
CA ASP A 602 55.33 11.06 33.64
C ASP A 602 54.39 9.84 33.91
N SER A 603 54.07 9.00 32.91
CA SER A 603 53.10 7.90 33.08
C SER A 603 53.58 6.66 33.86
N ALA A 604 54.79 6.66 34.42
CA ALA A 604 55.37 5.50 35.11
C ALA A 604 55.15 5.51 36.63
N ILE A 605 54.85 6.67 37.22
CA ILE A 605 54.76 6.87 38.68
C ILE A 605 53.36 6.49 39.23
N ASP A 606 52.30 6.66 38.44
CA ASP A 606 50.91 6.46 38.87
C ASP A 606 50.49 5.00 39.09
N ASN A 607 50.98 4.06 38.27
CA ASN A 607 50.51 2.67 38.31
C ASN A 607 50.88 1.91 39.60
N GLN A 608 51.98 2.26 40.26
CA GLN A 608 52.36 1.64 41.55
C GLN A 608 51.52 2.17 42.72
N LEU A 609 51.08 3.42 42.66
CA LEU A 609 50.17 4.04 43.65
C LEU A 609 48.76 3.44 43.55
N ILE A 610 48.18 3.45 42.34
CA ILE A 610 47.40 2.36 41.73
C ILE A 610 47.12 1.14 42.61
N GLN A 611 48.09 0.23 42.50
CA GLN A 611 48.05 -1.10 43.11
C GLN A 611 47.99 -1.04 44.64
N ARG A 612 48.65 -0.06 45.27
CA ARG A 612 48.66 0.11 46.73
C ARG A 612 47.32 0.57 47.27
N ILE A 613 46.66 1.52 46.60
CA ILE A 613 45.31 1.98 46.98
C ILE A 613 44.32 0.81 46.88
N ARG A 614 44.35 0.05 45.77
CA ARG A 614 43.47 -1.13 45.59
C ARG A 614 43.74 -2.24 46.60
N ALA A 615 44.96 -2.36 47.11
CA ALA A 615 45.32 -3.39 48.08
C ALA A 615 44.80 -3.11 49.50
N LEU A 616 44.34 -1.89 49.81
CA LEU A 616 43.79 -1.57 51.12
C LEU A 616 42.54 -2.41 51.41
N ARG A 617 42.57 -3.11 52.56
CA ARG A 617 41.49 -3.97 53.05
C ARG A 617 40.41 -3.13 53.73
N VAL A 618 39.15 -3.39 53.38
CA VAL A 618 37.98 -2.60 53.80
C VAL A 618 36.89 -3.45 54.43
N ASP A 619 37.14 -4.74 54.62
CA ASP A 619 36.22 -5.67 55.27
C ASP A 619 36.94 -6.45 56.38
N ALA A 620 36.21 -6.84 57.41
CA ALA A 620 36.77 -7.44 58.61
C ALA A 620 37.47 -8.79 58.36
N VAL A 621 37.03 -9.56 57.37
CA VAL A 621 37.59 -10.90 57.09
C VAL A 621 38.95 -10.75 56.40
N SER A 622 39.02 -9.97 55.33
CA SER A 622 40.26 -9.76 54.57
C SER A 622 41.28 -8.91 55.32
N PHE A 623 40.83 -8.00 56.20
CA PHE A 623 41.72 -7.21 57.04
C PHE A 623 42.46 -8.07 58.07
N ASN A 624 41.83 -9.14 58.56
CA ASN A 624 42.46 -10.04 59.52
C ASN A 624 43.56 -10.93 58.90
N ASP A 625 43.59 -11.05 57.57
CA ASP A 625 44.60 -11.80 56.84
C ASP A 625 45.89 -10.98 56.61
N ASP A 626 45.78 -9.78 56.02
CA ASP A 626 46.94 -8.91 55.71
C ASP A 626 46.65 -7.39 55.80
N GLY A 627 45.57 -6.98 56.49
CA GLY A 627 45.06 -5.60 56.49
C GLY A 627 46.01 -4.54 57.06
N SER A 628 46.66 -4.83 58.19
CA SER A 628 47.63 -3.92 58.82
C SER A 628 48.84 -3.66 57.92
N ASP A 629 49.36 -4.69 57.25
CA ASP A 629 50.50 -4.56 56.32
C ASP A 629 50.13 -3.71 55.09
N ARG A 630 48.93 -3.89 54.53
CA ARG A 630 48.46 -3.10 53.38
C ARG A 630 48.19 -1.64 53.73
N ALA A 631 47.64 -1.38 54.91
CA ALA A 631 47.44 -0.03 55.42
C ALA A 631 48.79 0.69 55.61
N TRP A 632 49.79 -0.01 56.16
CA TRP A 632 51.14 0.53 56.35
C TRP A 632 51.85 0.83 55.02
N ASP A 633 51.75 -0.07 54.04
CA ASP A 633 52.34 0.10 52.71
C ASP A 633 51.80 1.32 51.95
N LEU A 634 50.51 1.61 52.12
CA LEU A 634 49.86 2.79 51.54
C LEU A 634 50.24 4.06 52.31
N LEU A 635 50.24 4.01 53.66
CA LEU A 635 50.62 5.13 54.53
C LEU A 635 52.04 5.64 54.21
N ARG A 636 53.00 4.71 54.14
CA ARG A 636 54.40 5.02 53.86
C ARG A 636 54.59 5.66 52.48
N TRP A 637 53.77 5.27 51.50
CA TRP A 637 53.83 5.85 50.17
C TRP A 637 53.28 7.27 50.15
N ILE A 638 52.13 7.51 50.78
CA ILE A 638 51.51 8.85 50.91
C ILE A 638 52.49 9.83 51.58
N GLN A 639 53.14 9.40 52.68
CA GLN A 639 54.12 10.23 53.39
C GLN A 639 55.40 10.51 52.59
N ARG A 640 55.80 9.62 51.68
CA ARG A 640 57.05 9.78 50.90
C ARG A 640 56.93 10.79 49.76
N TYR A 641 55.74 10.90 49.17
CA TYR A 641 55.48 11.75 48.00
C TYR A 641 54.68 13.02 48.33
N ASP A 642 54.48 13.30 49.62
CA ASP A 642 53.83 14.51 50.14
C ASP A 642 52.45 14.79 49.51
N LEU A 643 51.63 13.74 49.42
CA LEU A 643 50.27 13.84 48.88
C LEU A 643 49.37 14.54 49.92
N ASP A 644 48.82 15.69 49.55
CA ASP A 644 48.00 16.55 50.42
C ASP A 644 46.72 15.83 50.86
N CYS A 645 46.75 15.24 52.06
CA CYS A 645 45.67 14.43 52.63
C CYS A 645 45.23 14.97 53.99
N ALA A 646 43.92 14.98 54.25
CA ALA A 646 43.37 15.43 55.53
C ALA A 646 43.95 14.62 56.72
N PRO A 647 44.35 15.28 57.82
CA PRO A 647 45.05 14.64 58.94
C PRO A 647 44.22 13.54 59.63
N GLU A 648 42.90 13.69 59.65
CA GLU A 648 41.95 12.71 60.20
C GLU A 648 42.01 11.37 59.45
N ARG A 649 42.16 11.40 58.13
CA ARG A 649 42.24 10.20 57.29
C ARG A 649 43.60 9.51 57.43
N VAL A 650 44.68 10.29 57.43
CA VAL A 650 46.03 9.76 57.71
C VAL A 650 46.07 9.06 59.07
N SER A 651 45.37 9.62 60.08
CA SER A 651 45.26 9.01 61.41
C SER A 651 44.48 7.68 61.41
N LEU A 652 43.45 7.54 60.57
CA LEU A 652 42.70 6.29 60.38
C LEU A 652 43.56 5.21 59.71
N LEU A 653 44.36 5.56 58.70
CA LEU A 653 45.31 4.61 58.08
C LEU A 653 46.42 4.17 59.03
N GLN A 654 46.89 5.09 59.87
CA GLN A 654 47.85 4.82 60.93
C GLN A 654 47.27 3.85 61.97
N ALA A 655 46.02 4.07 62.41
CA ALA A 655 45.32 3.17 63.32
C ALA A 655 45.10 1.77 62.71
N ALA A 656 44.82 1.70 61.41
CA ALA A 656 44.72 0.44 60.67
C ALA A 656 46.10 -0.27 60.54
N ALA A 657 47.18 0.47 60.38
CA ALA A 657 48.53 -0.09 60.29
C ALA A 657 49.03 -0.68 61.62
N ASP A 658 48.67 -0.11 62.77
CA ASP A 658 49.24 -0.45 64.09
C ASP A 658 48.56 -1.65 64.82
N ASN A 659 47.70 -2.41 64.13
CA ASN A 659 46.97 -3.60 64.64
C ASN A 659 46.00 -3.32 65.81
N LEU A 660 44.94 -2.57 65.52
CA LEU A 660 43.73 -2.45 66.33
C LEU A 660 42.56 -3.18 65.65
N SER A 661 41.72 -3.87 66.43
CA SER A 661 40.44 -4.39 65.94
C SER A 661 39.56 -3.23 65.51
N LEU A 662 39.43 -3.01 64.20
CA LEU A 662 38.62 -1.96 63.62
C LEU A 662 37.13 -2.26 63.81
N SER A 663 36.34 -1.22 64.05
CA SER A 663 34.88 -1.31 64.12
C SER A 663 34.25 -1.35 62.72
N THR A 664 32.98 -1.74 62.63
CA THR A 664 32.25 -1.74 61.35
C THR A 664 32.16 -0.33 60.73
N SER A 665 32.19 0.75 61.52
CA SER A 665 32.25 2.12 61.01
C SER A 665 33.61 2.48 60.43
N ASP A 666 34.72 2.02 61.01
CA ASP A 666 36.07 2.32 60.52
C ASP A 666 36.32 1.67 59.15
N PHE A 667 35.80 0.45 58.95
CA PHE A 667 35.82 -0.22 57.65
C PHE A 667 35.02 0.53 56.59
N HIS A 668 33.90 1.15 56.97
CA HIS A 668 33.12 2.00 56.07
C HIS A 668 33.90 3.26 55.68
N GLU A 669 34.58 3.92 56.63
CA GLU A 669 35.43 5.08 56.35
C GLU A 669 36.65 4.73 55.49
N LEU A 670 37.31 3.60 55.74
CA LEU A 670 38.41 3.10 54.90
C LEU A 670 37.93 2.80 53.48
N SER A 671 36.71 2.26 53.32
CA SER A 671 36.12 2.01 51.99
C SER A 671 35.87 3.32 51.25
N MET A 672 35.22 4.28 51.90
CA MET A 672 34.96 5.60 51.31
C MET A 672 36.26 6.31 50.91
N TRP A 673 37.29 6.21 51.76
CA TRP A 673 38.56 6.85 51.45
C TRP A 673 39.33 6.13 50.34
N ARG A 674 39.30 4.79 50.29
CA ARG A 674 39.84 4.03 49.16
C ARG A 674 39.18 4.43 47.84
N GLU A 675 37.85 4.56 47.83
CA GLU A 675 37.10 5.00 46.65
C GLU A 675 37.51 6.42 46.23
N HIS A 676 37.61 7.34 47.18
CA HIS A 676 38.05 8.71 46.90
C HIS A 676 39.48 8.79 46.33
N LEU A 677 40.42 8.01 46.87
CA LEU A 677 41.78 7.93 46.35
C LEU A 677 41.82 7.29 44.95
N LEU A 678 40.95 6.31 44.69
CA LEU A 678 40.83 5.73 43.35
C LEU A 678 40.25 6.75 42.35
N GLU A 679 39.25 7.54 42.73
CA GLU A 679 38.71 8.60 41.86
C GLU A 679 39.77 9.65 41.51
N GLN A 680 40.61 10.03 42.47
CA GLN A 680 41.63 11.06 42.25
C GLN A 680 42.79 10.59 41.37
N PHE A 681 43.19 9.31 41.46
CA PHE A 681 44.42 8.80 40.83
C PHE A 681 44.18 7.73 39.77
N LEU A 682 42.93 7.42 39.38
CA LEU A 682 42.68 6.49 38.28
C LEU A 682 43.19 7.09 36.94
N PRO A 683 43.97 6.35 36.14
CA PRO A 683 44.30 6.75 34.78
C PRO A 683 43.03 6.70 33.93
N ASP A 684 42.90 7.60 32.97
CA ASP A 684 41.84 7.51 31.98
C ASP A 684 42.01 6.22 31.16
N TYR A 685 41.12 5.24 31.33
CA TYR A 685 41.16 3.95 30.62
C TYR A 685 40.43 4.00 29.27
N ARG A 686 39.97 5.17 28.80
CA ARG A 686 39.37 5.29 27.47
C ARG A 686 40.38 4.83 26.40
N PRO A 687 39.96 4.04 25.39
CA PRO A 687 40.77 3.68 24.24
C PRO A 687 41.48 4.90 23.63
N VAL A 688 42.70 4.73 23.09
CA VAL A 688 43.49 5.83 22.48
C VAL A 688 42.69 6.60 21.42
N ALA A 689 41.79 5.91 20.71
CA ALA A 689 40.85 6.52 19.76
C ALA A 689 39.90 7.56 20.41
N LEU A 690 39.45 7.33 21.65
CA LEU A 690 38.56 8.23 22.41
C LEU A 690 39.33 9.33 23.18
N LYS A 691 40.59 9.09 23.56
CA LYS A 691 41.47 10.13 24.12
C LYS A 691 41.89 11.19 23.10
N ASN A 692 41.92 10.80 21.84
CA ASN A 692 42.44 11.62 20.75
C ASN A 692 41.36 12.41 19.99
N GLN A 693 40.08 12.29 20.38
CA GLN A 693 38.98 13.10 19.84
C GLN A 693 38.96 14.50 20.46
N ALA A 694 38.35 15.47 19.75
CA ALA A 694 38.09 16.80 20.27
C ALA A 694 37.38 16.72 21.64
N ASP A 695 37.83 17.53 22.60
CA ASP A 695 37.21 17.61 23.91
C ASP A 695 35.85 18.35 23.82
N PRO A 696 35.00 18.31 24.86
CA PRO A 696 33.69 18.96 24.82
C PRO A 696 33.76 20.46 24.49
N ALA A 697 34.84 21.15 24.87
CA ALA A 697 35.06 22.55 24.53
C ALA A 697 35.34 22.74 23.02
N GLY A 698 36.21 21.90 22.43
CA GLY A 698 36.46 21.90 20.99
C GLY A 698 35.22 21.53 20.17
N LEU A 699 34.44 20.54 20.61
CA LEU A 699 33.17 20.18 19.96
C LEU A 699 32.15 21.32 20.01
N ALA A 700 31.99 21.98 21.16
CA ALA A 700 31.11 23.14 21.29
C ALA A 700 31.51 24.30 20.37
N LEU A 701 32.82 24.56 20.21
CA LEU A 701 33.32 25.59 19.28
C LEU A 701 33.00 25.25 17.83
N LEU A 702 33.19 23.99 17.42
CA LEU A 702 32.83 23.55 16.07
C LEU A 702 31.32 23.67 15.82
N ASP A 703 30.48 23.32 16.81
CA ASP A 703 29.02 23.46 16.75
C ASP A 703 28.58 24.93 16.66
N ASP A 704 29.23 25.82 17.41
CA ASP A 704 28.93 27.25 17.38
C ASP A 704 29.32 27.89 16.05
N ILE A 705 30.45 27.46 15.45
CA ILE A 705 30.87 27.87 14.10
C ILE A 705 29.83 27.41 13.07
N GLU A 706 29.48 26.12 13.06
CA GLU A 706 28.51 25.57 12.11
C GLU A 706 27.14 26.26 12.23
N ARG A 707 26.62 26.42 13.46
CA ARG A 707 25.34 27.10 13.71
C ARG A 707 25.34 28.55 13.23
N HIS A 708 26.47 29.25 13.36
CA HIS A 708 26.60 30.62 12.88
C HIS A 708 26.61 30.70 11.36
N LEU A 709 27.31 29.78 10.69
CA LEU A 709 27.35 29.67 9.23
C LEU A 709 25.94 29.36 8.68
N ASP A 710 25.26 28.36 9.24
CA ASP A 710 23.90 27.95 8.89
C ASP A 710 22.89 29.09 9.02
N GLY A 711 22.92 29.79 10.16
CA GLY A 711 22.01 30.89 10.45
C GLY A 711 22.16 32.05 9.45
N LYS A 712 23.39 32.31 8.99
CA LYS A 712 23.67 33.37 8.02
C LYS A 712 23.36 32.96 6.58
N LEU A 713 23.63 31.70 6.20
CA LEU A 713 23.30 31.16 4.88
C LEU A 713 21.79 31.12 4.65
N ARG A 714 21.00 30.75 5.67
CA ARG A 714 19.52 30.79 5.63
C ARG A 714 18.92 32.17 5.35
N GLN A 715 19.65 33.25 5.67
CA GLN A 715 19.20 34.64 5.46
C GLN A 715 19.57 35.19 4.07
N ARG A 716 20.40 34.48 3.28
CA ARG A 716 20.84 34.91 1.95
C ARG A 716 20.14 34.11 0.85
N LYS A 717 20.05 34.70 -0.35
CA LYS A 717 19.54 34.00 -1.56
C LYS A 717 20.37 32.76 -1.93
N GLN A 718 21.65 32.75 -1.56
CA GLN A 718 22.60 31.63 -1.74
C GLN A 718 22.29 30.42 -0.84
N GLY A 719 21.46 30.57 0.19
CA GLY A 719 21.11 29.47 1.11
C GLY A 719 20.31 28.34 0.47
N VAL A 720 19.68 28.58 -0.70
CA VAL A 720 18.94 27.53 -1.42
C VAL A 720 19.86 26.40 -1.86
N ALA A 721 21.05 26.71 -2.40
CA ALA A 721 22.01 25.70 -2.84
C ALA A 721 22.52 24.84 -1.67
N TRP A 722 22.82 25.50 -0.55
CA TRP A 722 23.27 24.84 0.68
C TRP A 722 22.19 23.91 1.27
N VAL A 723 20.91 24.33 1.29
CA VAL A 723 19.81 23.47 1.72
C VAL A 723 19.63 22.28 0.77
N LEU A 724 19.78 22.47 -0.55
CA LEU A 724 19.71 21.38 -1.52
C LEU A 724 20.86 20.38 -1.37
N GLU A 725 22.06 20.85 -1.06
CA GLU A 725 23.24 20.04 -0.79
C GLU A 725 23.07 19.22 0.50
N GLN A 726 22.63 19.85 1.60
CA GLN A 726 22.31 19.12 2.84
C GLN A 726 21.21 18.07 2.65
N LEU A 727 20.19 18.38 1.84
CA LEU A 727 19.14 17.41 1.52
C LEU A 727 19.73 16.24 0.72
N ALA A 728 20.54 16.51 -0.30
CA ALA A 728 21.18 15.47 -1.11
C ALA A 728 22.07 14.56 -0.25
N ASP A 729 22.91 15.16 0.60
CA ASP A 729 23.77 14.44 1.54
C ASP A 729 22.94 13.60 2.51
N SER A 730 21.88 14.15 3.11
CA SER A 730 21.01 13.42 4.03
C SER A 730 20.36 12.20 3.36
N LEU A 731 19.96 12.30 2.09
CA LEU A 731 19.36 11.17 1.34
C LEU A 731 20.40 10.06 1.07
N THR A 732 21.68 10.42 0.91
CA THR A 732 22.77 9.44 0.72
C THR A 732 23.25 8.79 2.01
N VAL A 733 23.35 9.57 3.09
CA VAL A 733 23.94 9.13 4.37
C VAL A 733 22.95 8.31 5.20
N ASP A 734 21.68 8.72 5.28
CA ASP A 734 20.66 8.03 6.05
C ASP A 734 19.50 7.54 5.17
N ARG A 735 19.82 6.53 4.34
CA ARG A 735 18.86 5.89 3.44
C ARG A 735 17.64 5.34 4.19
N ARG A 736 17.79 4.90 5.44
CA ARG A 736 16.68 4.37 6.25
C ARG A 736 15.74 5.46 6.73
N ALA A 737 16.27 6.59 7.21
CA ALA A 737 15.43 7.74 7.55
C ALA A 737 14.69 8.25 6.31
N ALA A 738 15.36 8.35 5.16
CA ALA A 738 14.75 8.75 3.91
C ALA A 738 13.61 7.79 3.49
N GLN A 739 13.84 6.47 3.57
CA GLN A 739 12.80 5.47 3.32
C GLN A 739 11.62 5.60 4.28
N ASN A 740 11.87 5.83 5.58
CA ASN A 740 10.81 6.01 6.57
C ASN A 740 9.96 7.25 6.29
N VAL A 741 10.59 8.37 5.94
CA VAL A 741 9.89 9.61 5.56
C VAL A 741 9.06 9.38 4.30
N VAL A 742 9.62 8.77 3.25
CA VAL A 742 8.85 8.47 2.04
C VAL A 742 7.66 7.57 2.36
N ASN A 743 7.82 6.55 3.20
CA ASN A 743 6.72 5.67 3.61
C ASN A 743 5.64 6.40 4.45
N GLU A 744 6.05 7.36 5.27
CA GLU A 744 5.13 8.16 6.10
C GLU A 744 4.29 9.10 5.25
N TYR A 745 4.88 9.75 4.24
CA TYR A 745 4.18 10.71 3.37
C TYR A 745 3.58 10.09 2.10
N SER A 746 3.88 8.82 1.80
CA SER A 746 3.35 8.15 0.61
C SER A 746 1.83 7.99 0.72
N MET A 747 1.11 8.54 -0.25
CA MET A 747 -0.34 8.38 -0.35
C MET A 747 -0.76 6.95 -0.69
N VAL A 748 0.07 6.30 -1.51
CA VAL A 748 -0.24 5.05 -2.18
C VAL A 748 0.55 3.93 -1.53
N VAL A 749 -0.15 2.92 -1.04
CA VAL A 749 0.46 1.72 -0.49
C VAL A 749 0.16 0.54 -1.41
N GLY A 750 1.17 -0.20 -1.84
CA GLY A 750 1.01 -1.38 -2.68
C GLY A 750 1.31 -2.68 -1.94
N ALA A 751 0.40 -3.64 -1.99
CA ALA A 751 0.57 -4.98 -1.38
C ALA A 751 -0.13 -6.07 -2.19
N THR A 752 0.37 -7.31 -2.15
CA THR A 752 -0.44 -8.43 -2.71
C THR A 752 -1.73 -8.62 -1.90
N CYS A 753 -2.77 -9.24 -2.48
CA CYS A 753 -4.08 -9.41 -1.82
C CYS A 753 -3.96 -9.95 -0.38
N GLN A 754 -3.11 -10.96 -0.17
CA GLN A 754 -2.88 -11.57 1.14
C GLN A 754 -1.98 -10.73 2.05
N GLN A 755 -1.00 -10.01 1.52
CA GLN A 755 -0.08 -9.17 2.31
C GLN A 755 -0.72 -7.85 2.76
N ALA A 756 -1.82 -7.42 2.12
CA ALA A 756 -2.59 -6.26 2.54
C ALA A 756 -3.10 -6.38 3.98
N ALA A 757 -3.32 -7.61 4.48
CA ALA A 757 -3.70 -7.89 5.87
C ALA A 757 -2.51 -8.40 6.74
N GLY A 758 -1.27 -8.13 6.33
CA GLY A 758 -0.05 -8.56 7.02
C GLY A 758 0.40 -7.62 8.14
N GLN A 759 1.30 -8.12 9.00
CA GLN A 759 1.86 -7.32 10.11
C GLN A 759 2.65 -6.10 9.62
N GLN A 760 3.36 -6.21 8.49
CA GLN A 760 4.07 -5.09 7.88
C GLN A 760 3.11 -3.94 7.51
N MET A 761 1.91 -4.26 7.00
CA MET A 761 0.88 -3.26 6.69
C MET A 761 0.38 -2.56 7.97
N ALA A 762 0.14 -3.34 9.03
CA ALA A 762 -0.28 -2.78 10.32
C ALA A 762 0.79 -1.83 10.90
N ASN A 763 2.06 -2.21 10.80
CA ASN A 763 3.17 -1.38 11.25
C ASN A 763 3.27 -0.09 10.43
N LEU A 764 3.18 -0.15 9.10
CA LEU A 764 3.21 1.04 8.23
C LEU A 764 2.10 2.02 8.59
N LYS A 765 0.87 1.54 8.79
CA LYS A 765 -0.27 2.38 9.21
C LYS A 765 -0.11 2.97 10.61
N SER A 766 0.52 2.25 11.54
CA SER A 766 0.82 2.78 12.87
C SER A 766 1.87 3.91 12.85
N VAL A 767 2.84 3.85 11.94
CA VAL A 767 3.83 4.91 11.74
C VAL A 767 3.18 6.17 11.16
N ALA A 768 2.19 6.03 10.29
CA ALA A 768 1.45 7.15 9.69
C ALA A 768 0.49 7.90 10.65
N GLY A 769 0.60 7.68 11.97
CA GLY A 769 -0.18 8.42 12.98
C GLY A 769 -1.69 8.13 13.00
N LEU A 770 -2.14 7.04 12.36
CA LEU A 770 -3.54 6.62 12.37
C LEU A 770 -3.80 5.70 13.57
N ASP A 771 -4.83 6.00 14.36
CA ASP A 771 -5.24 5.21 15.52
C ASP A 771 -5.35 3.71 15.20
N SER A 772 -5.03 2.86 16.18
CA SER A 772 -4.91 1.40 16.12
C SER A 772 -6.20 0.63 15.76
N SER A 773 -7.21 1.29 15.23
CA SER A 773 -8.52 0.77 14.81
C SER A 773 -8.50 -0.02 13.48
N GLY A 774 -7.45 -0.79 13.23
CA GLY A 774 -7.37 -1.73 12.10
C GLY A 774 -7.13 -1.09 10.73
N ILE A 775 -6.54 -1.86 9.81
CA ILE A 775 -6.08 -1.38 8.49
C ILE A 775 -7.26 -0.99 7.59
N GLU A 776 -7.39 0.30 7.26
CA GLU A 776 -8.40 0.83 6.34
C GLU A 776 -7.84 1.88 5.36
N PHE A 777 -8.54 2.01 4.23
CA PHE A 777 -8.21 2.91 3.12
C PHE A 777 -9.48 3.55 2.56
N GLU A 778 -9.41 4.82 2.16
CA GLU A 778 -10.53 5.50 1.51
C GLU A 778 -10.85 4.83 0.16
N THR A 779 -9.81 4.51 -0.61
CA THR A 779 -9.90 3.86 -1.92
C THR A 779 -9.04 2.61 -1.97
N VAL A 780 -9.62 1.51 -2.46
CA VAL A 780 -8.90 0.28 -2.77
C VAL A 780 -8.98 0.03 -4.27
N VAL A 781 -7.82 -0.06 -4.92
CA VAL A 781 -7.68 -0.45 -6.33
C VAL A 781 -7.07 -1.83 -6.38
N VAL A 782 -7.70 -2.77 -7.09
CA VAL A 782 -7.16 -4.12 -7.31
C VAL A 782 -6.86 -4.31 -8.79
N ASP A 783 -5.58 -4.37 -9.16
CA ASP A 783 -5.12 -4.65 -10.52
C ASP A 783 -4.99 -6.16 -10.77
N GLU A 784 -5.17 -6.57 -12.02
CA GLU A 784 -5.27 -7.98 -12.43
C GLU A 784 -6.30 -8.77 -11.59
N ALA A 785 -7.39 -8.12 -11.19
CA ALA A 785 -8.42 -8.67 -10.30
C ALA A 785 -9.11 -9.92 -10.88
N ALA A 786 -9.19 -10.04 -12.22
CA ALA A 786 -9.71 -11.23 -12.89
C ALA A 786 -8.83 -12.49 -12.72
N ARG A 787 -7.56 -12.31 -12.36
CA ARG A 787 -6.58 -13.38 -12.14
C ARG A 787 -6.34 -13.66 -10.66
N ALA A 788 -6.72 -12.76 -9.76
CA ALA A 788 -6.66 -13.01 -8.34
C ALA A 788 -7.59 -14.16 -7.96
N ASN A 789 -7.19 -15.00 -7.00
CA ASN A 789 -8.10 -15.94 -6.38
C ASN A 789 -9.29 -15.11 -5.83
N PRO A 790 -10.54 -15.39 -6.24
CA PRO A 790 -11.71 -14.67 -5.77
C PRO A 790 -11.83 -14.67 -4.24
N LEU A 791 -11.30 -15.69 -3.57
CA LEU A 791 -11.24 -15.76 -2.13
C LEU A 791 -10.34 -14.66 -1.54
N ASP A 792 -9.23 -14.38 -2.21
CA ASP A 792 -8.26 -13.37 -1.79
C ASP A 792 -8.72 -11.95 -2.08
N LEU A 793 -9.61 -11.73 -3.07
CA LEU A 793 -10.16 -10.40 -3.39
C LEU A 793 -10.88 -9.76 -2.20
N PHE A 794 -11.55 -10.55 -1.36
CA PHE A 794 -12.24 -10.04 -0.17
C PHE A 794 -11.29 -9.36 0.82
N VAL A 795 -10.02 -9.78 0.87
CA VAL A 795 -9.04 -9.24 1.81
C VAL A 795 -8.84 -7.73 1.60
N PRO A 796 -8.37 -7.23 0.44
CA PRO A 796 -8.27 -5.80 0.18
C PRO A 796 -9.65 -5.12 0.12
N MET A 797 -10.70 -5.76 -0.44
CA MET A 797 -12.03 -5.15 -0.52
C MET A 797 -12.62 -4.80 0.86
N SER A 798 -12.40 -5.65 1.87
CA SER A 798 -12.83 -5.40 3.25
C SER A 798 -12.11 -4.23 3.95
N MET A 799 -11.10 -3.65 3.30
CA MET A 799 -10.34 -2.49 3.80
C MET A 799 -10.84 -1.16 3.24
N ALA A 800 -11.68 -1.18 2.21
CA ALA A 800 -12.23 0.03 1.61
C ALA A 800 -13.28 0.68 2.51
N ARG A 801 -13.16 1.99 2.70
CA ARG A 801 -14.15 2.82 3.39
C ARG A 801 -15.15 3.43 2.43
N ARG A 802 -14.69 3.99 1.30
CA ARG A 802 -15.54 4.70 0.35
C ARG A 802 -15.73 3.98 -0.96
N ARG A 803 -14.66 3.47 -1.58
CA ARG A 803 -14.77 2.90 -2.93
C ARG A 803 -13.79 1.77 -3.21
N ILE A 804 -14.21 0.88 -4.10
CA ILE A 804 -13.42 -0.23 -4.61
C ILE A 804 -13.38 -0.13 -6.14
N VAL A 805 -12.18 -0.22 -6.72
CA VAL A 805 -11.98 -0.24 -8.17
C VAL A 805 -11.26 -1.53 -8.54
N LEU A 806 -11.93 -2.40 -9.28
CA LEU A 806 -11.35 -3.65 -9.77
C LEU A 806 -10.95 -3.46 -11.23
N VAL A 807 -9.68 -3.70 -11.54
CA VAL A 807 -9.13 -3.60 -12.89
C VAL A 807 -8.70 -4.99 -13.34
N GLY A 808 -9.18 -5.44 -14.48
CA GLY A 808 -8.94 -6.81 -14.93
C GLY A 808 -9.44 -7.09 -16.35
N ASP A 809 -9.35 -8.35 -16.75
CA ASP A 809 -9.89 -8.85 -18.02
C ASP A 809 -10.28 -10.32 -17.86
N ASP A 810 -11.59 -10.61 -17.79
CA ASP A 810 -12.15 -11.96 -17.65
C ASP A 810 -11.97 -12.84 -18.90
N LYS A 811 -11.50 -12.27 -20.01
CA LYS A 811 -11.16 -13.00 -21.24
C LYS A 811 -9.65 -13.29 -21.36
N GLN A 812 -8.83 -12.86 -20.41
CA GLN A 812 -7.43 -13.28 -20.25
C GLN A 812 -7.30 -14.37 -19.17
N LEU A 813 -6.08 -14.69 -18.74
CA LEU A 813 -5.82 -15.80 -17.80
C LEU A 813 -6.66 -15.66 -16.53
N PRO A 814 -7.60 -16.59 -16.26
CA PRO A 814 -8.29 -16.63 -14.98
C PRO A 814 -7.30 -17.06 -13.90
N HIS A 815 -7.67 -16.89 -12.63
CA HIS A 815 -6.97 -17.59 -11.56
C HIS A 815 -6.99 -19.10 -11.84
N MET A 816 -5.87 -19.78 -11.58
CA MET A 816 -5.85 -21.23 -11.63
C MET A 816 -6.61 -21.76 -10.43
N LEU A 817 -7.92 -21.98 -10.56
CA LEU A 817 -8.54 -23.06 -9.80
C LEU A 817 -7.92 -24.34 -10.30
N GLU A 818 -7.61 -25.24 -9.39
CA GLU A 818 -7.30 -26.61 -9.77
C GLU A 818 -8.47 -27.12 -10.62
N PRO A 819 -8.20 -27.57 -11.86
CA PRO A 819 -9.22 -28.22 -12.71
C PRO A 819 -9.97 -29.33 -11.96
N ASP A 820 -9.32 -29.89 -10.93
CA ASP A 820 -9.85 -30.90 -10.03
C ASP A 820 -11.02 -30.39 -9.16
N ILE A 821 -11.06 -29.12 -8.75
CA ILE A 821 -12.18 -28.60 -7.93
C ILE A 821 -13.44 -28.44 -8.78
N GLU A 822 -13.30 -27.88 -9.99
CA GLU A 822 -14.44 -27.74 -10.91
C GLU A 822 -14.99 -29.12 -11.34
N GLY A 823 -14.11 -30.08 -11.64
CA GLY A 823 -14.52 -31.46 -11.94
C GLY A 823 -15.20 -32.16 -10.76
N GLN A 824 -14.66 -32.03 -9.55
CA GLN A 824 -15.24 -32.64 -8.34
C GLN A 824 -16.60 -32.03 -7.97
N LEU A 825 -16.75 -30.71 -8.08
CA LEU A 825 -18.03 -30.03 -7.82
C LEU A 825 -19.12 -30.41 -8.83
N GLN A 826 -18.74 -30.72 -10.07
CA GLN A 826 -19.64 -31.19 -11.12
C GLN A 826 -20.10 -32.65 -10.91
N GLU A 827 -19.24 -33.50 -10.34
CA GLU A 827 -19.57 -34.90 -10.02
C GLU A 827 -20.43 -35.02 -8.75
N GLU A 828 -20.16 -34.21 -7.73
CA GLU A 828 -20.86 -34.25 -6.44
C GLU A 828 -22.27 -33.63 -6.49
N HIS A 829 -22.49 -32.62 -7.33
CA HIS A 829 -23.79 -31.98 -7.49
C HIS A 829 -24.38 -32.34 -8.86
N GLN A 830 -25.56 -32.98 -8.87
CA GLN A 830 -26.34 -33.22 -10.10
C GLN A 830 -26.89 -31.90 -10.66
N LEU A 831 -26.00 -31.10 -11.24
CA LEU A 831 -26.29 -29.75 -11.72
C LEU A 831 -26.95 -29.78 -13.10
N THR A 832 -27.95 -28.92 -13.28
CA THR A 832 -28.56 -28.64 -14.59
C THR A 832 -27.58 -27.94 -15.54
N GLU A 833 -27.83 -27.96 -16.86
CA GLU A 833 -26.97 -27.32 -17.87
C GLU A 833 -26.72 -25.82 -17.61
N VAL A 834 -27.75 -25.10 -17.16
CA VAL A 834 -27.65 -23.67 -16.78
C VAL A 834 -26.71 -23.49 -15.58
N GLN A 835 -26.76 -24.42 -14.62
CA GLN A 835 -25.89 -24.39 -13.45
C GLN A 835 -24.44 -24.73 -13.85
N ARG A 836 -24.21 -25.73 -14.71
CA ARG A 836 -22.85 -26.04 -15.23
C ARG A 836 -22.23 -24.84 -15.96
N ALA A 837 -22.99 -24.18 -16.83
CA ALA A 837 -22.53 -22.96 -17.51
C ALA A 837 -22.23 -21.82 -16.52
N ALA A 838 -23.02 -21.68 -15.45
CA ALA A 838 -22.73 -20.74 -14.38
C ALA A 838 -21.43 -21.10 -13.65
N PHE A 839 -21.19 -22.38 -13.31
CA PHE A 839 -19.96 -22.85 -12.64
C PHE A 839 -18.70 -22.64 -13.50
N HIS A 840 -18.82 -22.66 -14.83
CA HIS A 840 -17.70 -22.37 -15.75
C HIS A 840 -17.33 -20.88 -15.84
N SER A 841 -18.21 -19.97 -15.40
CA SER A 841 -17.89 -18.53 -15.36
C SER A 841 -17.13 -18.16 -14.09
N SER A 842 -16.03 -17.41 -14.24
CA SER A 842 -15.24 -16.95 -13.09
C SER A 842 -16.10 -16.10 -12.14
N LEU A 843 -15.83 -16.14 -10.83
CA LEU A 843 -16.51 -15.26 -9.87
C LEU A 843 -16.36 -13.77 -10.27
N PHE A 844 -15.24 -13.37 -10.88
CA PHE A 844 -15.06 -12.03 -11.42
C PHE A 844 -16.06 -11.72 -12.56
N GLU A 845 -16.23 -12.62 -13.52
CA GLU A 845 -17.22 -12.47 -14.61
C GLU A 845 -18.65 -12.38 -14.07
N ARG A 846 -18.99 -13.18 -13.06
CA ARG A 846 -20.30 -13.12 -12.40
C ARG A 846 -20.53 -11.77 -11.72
N MET A 847 -19.54 -11.26 -10.99
CA MET A 847 -19.61 -9.94 -10.37
C MET A 847 -19.84 -8.85 -11.42
N ARG A 848 -19.10 -8.90 -12.53
CA ARG A 848 -19.29 -8.01 -13.68
C ARG A 848 -20.73 -8.04 -14.21
N LEU A 849 -21.29 -9.23 -14.43
CA LEU A 849 -22.66 -9.37 -14.91
C LEU A 849 -23.69 -8.82 -13.91
N LYS A 850 -23.53 -9.10 -12.60
CA LYS A 850 -24.39 -8.55 -11.54
C LYS A 850 -24.33 -7.02 -11.47
N LEU A 851 -23.14 -6.43 -11.61
CA LEU A 851 -23.00 -4.97 -11.64
C LEU A 851 -23.62 -4.32 -12.88
N LEU A 852 -23.51 -4.97 -14.06
CA LEU A 852 -24.19 -4.51 -15.27
C LEU A 852 -25.71 -4.54 -15.13
N GLU A 853 -26.26 -5.54 -14.42
CA GLU A 853 -27.70 -5.59 -14.12
C GLU A 853 -28.13 -4.49 -13.14
N LEU A 854 -27.29 -4.19 -12.14
CA LEU A 854 -27.53 -3.08 -11.21
C LEU A 854 -27.49 -1.72 -11.91
N GLU A 855 -26.51 -1.51 -12.79
CA GLU A 855 -26.37 -0.28 -13.59
C GLU A 855 -27.63 -0.02 -14.44
N LYS A 856 -28.29 -1.06 -14.97
CA LYS A 856 -29.56 -0.90 -15.69
C LYS A 856 -30.70 -0.38 -14.79
N ARG A 857 -30.62 -0.59 -13.48
CA ARG A 857 -31.68 -0.22 -12.51
C ARG A 857 -31.46 1.17 -11.95
N ASP A 858 -30.22 1.53 -11.58
CA ASP A 858 -29.90 2.80 -10.93
C ASP A 858 -29.19 3.82 -11.85
N GLN A 859 -28.86 3.43 -13.08
CA GLN A 859 -28.20 4.25 -14.11
C GLN A 859 -26.81 4.76 -13.73
N TRP A 860 -26.18 4.16 -12.70
CA TRP A 860 -24.81 4.49 -12.33
C TRP A 860 -23.80 3.62 -13.10
N PRO A 861 -22.84 4.22 -13.82
CA PRO A 861 -21.84 3.47 -14.56
C PRO A 861 -20.92 2.73 -13.59
N ARG A 862 -21.03 1.39 -13.56
CA ARG A 862 -20.18 0.55 -12.70
C ARG A 862 -19.20 -0.30 -13.50
N VAL A 863 -19.49 -0.58 -14.77
CA VAL A 863 -18.63 -1.42 -15.60
C VAL A 863 -18.23 -0.64 -16.85
N VAL A 864 -16.93 -0.35 -16.97
CA VAL A 864 -16.37 0.35 -18.13
C VAL A 864 -15.34 -0.53 -18.81
N MET A 865 -15.49 -0.74 -20.12
CA MET A 865 -14.52 -1.46 -20.94
C MET A 865 -13.70 -0.49 -21.78
N LEU A 866 -12.37 -0.57 -21.68
CA LEU A 866 -11.46 0.16 -22.55
C LEU A 866 -11.50 -0.46 -23.95
N ASP A 867 -11.80 0.35 -24.97
CA ASP A 867 -12.07 -0.12 -26.33
C ASP A 867 -10.91 0.14 -27.30
N THR A 868 -9.84 0.84 -26.89
CA THR A 868 -8.77 1.28 -27.78
C THR A 868 -7.42 0.70 -27.34
N GLN A 869 -6.80 -0.15 -28.16
CA GLN A 869 -5.51 -0.80 -27.88
C GLN A 869 -4.35 -0.13 -28.64
N PHE A 870 -3.18 -0.07 -28.01
CA PHE A 870 -1.97 0.58 -28.55
C PHE A 870 -0.78 -0.38 -28.72
N ARG A 871 -1.00 -1.69 -28.57
CA ARG A 871 0.05 -2.72 -28.59
C ARG A 871 0.24 -3.35 -29.96
N MET A 872 -0.83 -3.83 -30.56
CA MET A 872 -0.84 -4.71 -31.72
C MET A 872 -1.11 -3.92 -33.00
N HIS A 873 -0.56 -4.40 -34.12
CA HIS A 873 -0.96 -3.98 -35.45
C HIS A 873 -2.50 -4.04 -35.62
N PRO A 874 -3.16 -3.07 -36.28
CA PRO A 874 -4.62 -3.00 -36.40
C PRO A 874 -5.32 -4.30 -36.85
N VAL A 875 -4.77 -4.99 -37.86
CA VAL A 875 -5.30 -6.29 -38.33
C VAL A 875 -5.30 -7.36 -37.23
N LEU A 876 -4.23 -7.45 -36.44
CA LEU A 876 -4.15 -8.41 -35.33
C LEU A 876 -5.06 -7.98 -34.17
N GLY A 877 -5.12 -6.68 -33.86
CA GLY A 877 -6.04 -6.14 -32.86
C GLY A 877 -7.51 -6.45 -33.20
N ASN A 878 -7.92 -6.22 -34.46
CA ASN A 878 -9.26 -6.55 -34.94
C ASN A 878 -9.53 -8.06 -34.91
N PHE A 879 -8.52 -8.89 -35.20
CA PHE A 879 -8.64 -10.33 -35.06
C PHE A 879 -8.91 -10.75 -33.60
N ILE A 880 -8.14 -10.22 -32.65
CA ILE A 880 -8.34 -10.48 -31.21
C ILE A 880 -9.70 -9.99 -30.73
N SER A 881 -10.11 -8.78 -31.14
CA SER A 881 -11.43 -8.22 -30.86
C SER A 881 -12.55 -9.19 -31.25
N LYS A 882 -12.56 -9.64 -32.51
CA LYS A 882 -13.59 -10.52 -33.05
C LYS A 882 -13.62 -11.89 -32.38
N GLN A 883 -12.46 -12.49 -32.15
CA GLN A 883 -12.38 -13.86 -31.65
C GLN A 883 -12.68 -13.98 -30.15
N PHE A 884 -12.30 -13.00 -29.34
CA PHE A 884 -12.34 -13.12 -27.87
C PHE A 884 -13.29 -12.16 -27.15
N TYR A 885 -13.63 -11.02 -27.76
CA TYR A 885 -14.46 -9.98 -27.12
C TYR A 885 -15.84 -9.86 -27.77
N GLU A 886 -15.90 -9.56 -29.07
CA GLU A 886 -17.18 -9.42 -29.79
C GLU A 886 -17.96 -10.73 -29.82
N SER A 887 -17.27 -11.87 -29.96
CA SER A 887 -17.87 -13.21 -29.89
C SER A 887 -18.56 -13.49 -28.54
N ALA A 888 -18.13 -12.81 -27.48
CA ALA A 888 -18.71 -12.87 -26.15
C ALA A 888 -19.74 -11.74 -25.88
N GLY A 889 -20.13 -10.98 -26.91
CA GLY A 889 -21.05 -9.85 -26.80
C GLY A 889 -20.47 -8.60 -26.13
N MET A 890 -19.14 -8.50 -26.04
CA MET A 890 -18.44 -7.31 -25.54
C MET A 890 -18.24 -6.27 -26.66
N ARG A 891 -17.79 -5.06 -26.30
CA ARG A 891 -17.51 -3.99 -27.26
C ARG A 891 -16.32 -4.33 -28.15
N GLU A 892 -16.32 -3.80 -29.37
CA GLU A 892 -15.21 -3.90 -30.30
C GLU A 892 -13.95 -3.21 -29.73
N VAL A 893 -12.79 -3.85 -29.89
CA VAL A 893 -11.48 -3.31 -29.53
C VAL A 893 -10.76 -2.82 -30.79
N LYS A 894 -10.63 -1.49 -30.92
CA LYS A 894 -10.01 -0.81 -32.06
C LYS A 894 -8.54 -0.46 -31.79
N SER A 895 -7.76 -0.27 -32.86
CA SER A 895 -6.37 0.21 -32.75
C SER A 895 -6.31 1.73 -32.55
N GLY A 896 -5.50 2.18 -31.60
CA GLY A 896 -5.14 3.59 -31.40
C GLY A 896 -3.84 4.01 -32.09
N ARG A 897 -3.17 3.08 -32.79
CA ARG A 897 -1.95 3.33 -33.58
C ARG A 897 -2.19 2.97 -35.05
N ASP A 898 -1.51 3.70 -35.93
CA ASP A 898 -1.56 3.50 -37.38
C ASP A 898 -0.76 2.26 -37.81
N VAL A 899 -0.99 1.79 -39.04
CA VAL A 899 -0.27 0.63 -39.61
C VAL A 899 1.24 0.87 -39.71
N ALA A 900 1.65 2.08 -40.05
CA ALA A 900 3.06 2.45 -40.25
C ALA A 900 3.93 2.28 -39.00
N ASP A 901 3.32 2.42 -37.81
CA ASP A 901 3.95 2.30 -36.51
C ASP A 901 4.48 0.89 -36.18
N PHE A 902 4.10 -0.10 -36.99
CA PHE A 902 4.40 -1.52 -36.82
C PHE A 902 5.18 -2.10 -38.00
N ALA A 903 5.59 -1.28 -38.96
CA ALA A 903 6.39 -1.73 -40.09
C ALA A 903 7.75 -2.26 -39.62
N PHE A 904 8.23 -3.32 -40.27
CA PHE A 904 9.58 -3.81 -40.06
C PHE A 904 10.60 -2.84 -40.68
N ASP A 905 11.75 -2.66 -40.02
CA ASP A 905 12.83 -1.84 -40.53
C ASP A 905 13.34 -2.38 -41.88
N GLU A 906 13.59 -1.51 -42.86
CA GLU A 906 14.14 -1.90 -44.16
C GLU A 906 15.48 -2.65 -44.02
N LYS A 907 16.29 -2.33 -43.01
CA LYS A 907 17.52 -3.07 -42.73
C LYS A 907 17.25 -4.53 -42.37
N MET A 908 16.23 -4.77 -41.54
CA MET A 908 15.82 -6.12 -41.15
C MET A 908 15.25 -6.88 -42.35
N LEU A 909 14.38 -6.24 -43.14
CA LEU A 909 13.80 -6.83 -44.33
C LEU A 909 14.87 -7.28 -45.34
N ASN A 910 15.87 -6.44 -45.60
CA ASN A 910 17.00 -6.80 -46.46
C ASN A 910 17.85 -7.95 -45.89
N ALA A 911 18.03 -7.99 -44.56
CA ALA A 911 18.78 -9.06 -43.89
C ALA A 911 18.06 -10.42 -43.93
N LEU A 912 16.74 -10.44 -44.09
CA LEU A 912 15.94 -11.68 -44.21
C LEU A 912 16.09 -12.35 -45.59
N GLY A 913 16.60 -11.66 -46.61
CA GLY A 913 16.88 -12.21 -47.93
C GLY A 913 15.64 -12.83 -48.59
N GLU A 914 15.71 -14.11 -48.97
CA GLU A 914 14.60 -14.84 -49.62
C GLU A 914 13.31 -14.90 -48.79
N LEU A 915 13.40 -14.65 -47.47
CA LEU A 915 12.25 -14.64 -46.59
C LEU A 915 11.53 -13.28 -46.53
N GLU A 916 12.11 -12.21 -47.07
CA GLU A 916 11.52 -10.87 -47.09
C GLU A 916 10.02 -10.84 -47.48
N PRO A 917 9.55 -11.56 -48.53
CA PRO A 917 8.15 -11.51 -48.95
C PRO A 917 7.16 -12.05 -47.91
N TYR A 918 7.64 -12.85 -46.95
CA TYR A 918 6.83 -13.40 -45.87
C TYR A 918 6.65 -12.43 -44.69
N PHE A 919 7.43 -11.35 -44.64
CA PHE A 919 7.42 -10.33 -43.58
C PHE A 919 6.98 -8.95 -44.09
N ARG A 920 7.34 -8.57 -45.31
CA ARG A 920 6.93 -7.29 -45.91
C ARG A 920 5.41 -7.25 -46.07
N ASP A 921 4.78 -6.24 -45.47
CA ASP A 921 3.32 -6.06 -45.45
C ASP A 921 2.54 -7.29 -44.93
N ARG A 922 3.19 -8.11 -44.08
CA ARG A 922 2.60 -9.29 -43.44
C ARG A 922 2.63 -9.14 -41.93
N VAL A 923 1.54 -9.54 -41.28
CA VAL A 923 1.36 -9.40 -39.83
C VAL A 923 1.08 -10.74 -39.16
N CYS A 924 0.83 -11.78 -39.93
CA CYS A 924 0.70 -13.14 -39.41
C CYS A 924 1.31 -14.15 -40.37
N GLN A 925 1.81 -15.25 -39.82
CA GLN A 925 2.34 -16.35 -40.60
C GLN A 925 1.98 -17.69 -39.98
N TRP A 926 1.69 -18.67 -40.83
CA TRP A 926 1.66 -20.07 -40.46
C TRP A 926 2.87 -20.79 -41.06
N ILE A 927 3.64 -21.49 -40.23
CA ILE A 927 4.70 -22.39 -40.67
C ILE A 927 4.15 -23.81 -40.53
N ASP A 928 3.80 -24.41 -41.67
CA ASP A 928 3.21 -25.73 -41.69
C ASP A 928 4.28 -26.80 -41.51
N LEU A 929 4.06 -27.65 -40.51
CA LEU A 929 4.85 -28.84 -40.27
C LEU A 929 3.89 -30.03 -40.29
N PRO A 930 3.77 -30.76 -41.41
CA PRO A 930 2.82 -31.85 -41.52
C PRO A 930 3.21 -33.02 -40.61
N ARG A 931 2.21 -33.81 -40.19
CA ARG A 931 2.43 -34.99 -39.32
C ARG A 931 3.45 -35.99 -39.89
N SER A 932 3.58 -36.08 -41.22
CA SER A 932 4.53 -36.97 -41.91
C SER A 932 5.99 -36.71 -41.53
N GLU A 933 6.33 -35.48 -41.15
CA GLU A 933 7.70 -35.10 -40.76
C GLU A 933 8.00 -35.37 -39.28
N GLY A 934 6.95 -35.58 -38.47
CA GLY A 934 7.09 -35.89 -37.06
C GLY A 934 5.79 -35.68 -36.31
N LYS A 935 5.32 -36.73 -35.62
CA LYS A 935 4.16 -36.66 -34.71
C LYS A 935 4.58 -36.19 -33.32
N ASP A 936 3.63 -35.61 -32.59
CA ASP A 936 3.81 -35.33 -31.18
C ASP A 936 3.88 -36.60 -30.33
N ARG A 937 4.63 -36.52 -29.22
CA ARG A 937 4.85 -37.61 -28.28
C ARG A 937 4.58 -37.14 -26.85
N THR A 938 4.16 -38.08 -26.01
CA THR A 938 4.02 -37.84 -24.57
C THR A 938 5.39 -37.87 -23.91
N HIS A 939 5.65 -36.92 -23.02
CA HIS A 939 6.87 -36.85 -22.22
C HIS A 939 6.47 -36.50 -20.77
N GLY A 940 6.48 -37.49 -19.87
CA GLY A 940 5.85 -37.36 -18.56
C GLY A 940 4.34 -37.11 -18.67
N SER A 941 3.83 -36.10 -17.94
CA SER A 941 2.46 -35.58 -18.03
C SER A 941 2.24 -34.58 -19.20
N SER A 942 3.30 -34.23 -19.95
CA SER A 942 3.27 -33.19 -20.99
C SER A 942 3.44 -33.76 -22.41
N ARG A 943 3.51 -32.87 -23.42
CA ARG A 943 3.72 -33.24 -24.83
C ARG A 943 4.84 -32.45 -25.48
N VAL A 944 5.51 -33.11 -26.43
CA VAL A 944 6.63 -32.55 -27.20
C VAL A 944 6.54 -32.91 -28.68
N ARG A 945 7.10 -32.05 -29.51
CA ARG A 945 7.28 -32.26 -30.95
C ARG A 945 8.62 -31.68 -31.39
N GLU A 946 9.56 -32.58 -31.68
CA GLU A 946 10.96 -32.24 -31.93
C GLU A 946 11.20 -31.45 -33.22
N ILE A 947 10.50 -31.80 -34.30
CA ILE A 947 10.59 -31.06 -35.57
C ILE A 947 10.15 -29.60 -35.41
N GLU A 948 9.12 -29.39 -34.59
CA GLU A 948 8.58 -28.05 -34.29
C GLU A 948 9.54 -27.24 -33.44
N ALA A 949 10.14 -27.84 -32.40
CA ALA A 949 11.15 -27.19 -31.57
C ALA A 949 12.40 -26.79 -32.39
N THR A 950 12.85 -27.69 -33.28
CA THR A 950 13.99 -27.44 -34.16
C THR A 950 13.70 -26.30 -35.13
N ARG A 951 12.51 -26.28 -35.73
CA ARG A 951 12.09 -25.22 -36.65
C ARG A 951 11.99 -23.87 -35.95
N ILE A 952 11.40 -23.83 -34.75
CA ILE A 952 11.31 -22.61 -33.95
C ILE A 952 12.70 -22.06 -33.63
N ALA A 953 13.64 -22.91 -33.21
CA ALA A 953 15.02 -22.46 -32.92
C ALA A 953 15.70 -21.83 -34.14
N GLN A 954 15.51 -22.41 -35.33
CA GLN A 954 16.02 -21.84 -36.58
C GLN A 954 15.38 -20.50 -36.93
N GLU A 955 14.08 -20.34 -36.71
CA GLU A 955 13.40 -19.07 -36.99
C GLU A 955 13.80 -17.98 -36.00
N VAL A 956 13.96 -18.31 -34.72
CA VAL A 956 14.48 -17.37 -33.71
C VAL A 956 15.89 -16.92 -34.10
N GLU A 957 16.77 -17.85 -34.50
CA GLU A 957 18.12 -17.50 -34.95
C GLU A 957 18.10 -16.45 -36.07
N ARG A 958 17.30 -16.70 -37.11
CA ARG A 958 17.18 -15.81 -38.26
C ARG A 958 16.67 -14.44 -37.87
N LEU A 959 15.64 -14.40 -37.04
CA LEU A 959 15.02 -13.15 -36.59
C LEU A 959 15.95 -12.33 -35.68
N VAL A 960 16.66 -12.97 -34.75
CA VAL A 960 17.63 -12.28 -33.88
C VAL A 960 18.78 -11.70 -34.70
N ARG A 961 19.30 -12.45 -35.70
CA ARG A 961 20.34 -11.96 -36.62
C ARG A 961 19.86 -10.79 -37.47
N ALA A 962 18.64 -10.86 -38.01
CA ALA A 962 18.11 -9.83 -38.91
C ALA A 962 17.65 -8.56 -38.16
N GLY A 963 17.07 -8.69 -36.97
CA GLY A 963 16.45 -7.58 -36.22
C GLY A 963 17.43 -6.70 -35.42
N GLY A 964 18.66 -7.16 -35.21
CA GLY A 964 19.67 -6.40 -34.45
C GLY A 964 19.31 -6.19 -32.96
N GLU A 965 19.99 -5.26 -32.29
CA GLU A 965 19.94 -5.06 -30.83
C GLU A 965 18.59 -4.55 -30.29
N SER A 966 17.75 -3.96 -31.14
CA SER A 966 16.48 -3.35 -30.72
C SER A 966 15.28 -4.29 -30.84
N PHE A 967 15.44 -5.44 -31.48
CA PHE A 967 14.33 -6.32 -31.86
C PHE A 967 14.05 -7.40 -30.82
N SER A 968 12.79 -7.56 -30.42
CA SER A 968 12.39 -8.51 -29.36
C SER A 968 11.50 -9.65 -29.86
N ILE A 969 11.73 -10.86 -29.33
CA ILE A 969 11.09 -12.10 -29.75
C ILE A 969 10.58 -12.88 -28.54
N GLY A 970 9.31 -13.27 -28.60
CA GLY A 970 8.68 -14.18 -27.65
C GLY A 970 8.37 -15.54 -28.26
N VAL A 971 8.68 -16.64 -27.57
CA VAL A 971 8.29 -17.99 -27.98
C VAL A 971 7.37 -18.60 -26.93
N ILE A 972 6.12 -18.86 -27.34
CA ILE A 972 5.05 -19.35 -26.48
C ILE A 972 4.69 -20.78 -26.86
N THR A 973 4.55 -21.65 -25.86
CA THR A 973 3.98 -22.99 -26.02
C THR A 973 3.02 -23.31 -24.87
N PHE A 974 2.06 -24.20 -25.10
CA PHE A 974 1.12 -24.65 -24.08
C PHE A 974 1.65 -25.82 -23.23
N TYR A 975 2.80 -26.38 -23.59
CA TYR A 975 3.33 -27.61 -22.99
C TYR A 975 4.72 -27.37 -22.40
N ALA A 976 4.88 -27.62 -21.10
CA ALA A 976 6.15 -27.40 -20.39
C ALA A 976 7.32 -28.20 -21.00
N ALA A 977 7.10 -29.47 -21.35
CA ALA A 977 8.16 -30.26 -21.98
C ALA A 977 8.58 -29.72 -23.37
N GLN A 978 7.65 -29.08 -24.11
CA GLN A 978 7.99 -28.44 -25.37
C GLN A 978 8.82 -27.17 -25.14
N ARG A 979 8.51 -26.39 -24.10
CA ARG A 979 9.30 -25.21 -23.71
C ARG A 979 10.75 -25.62 -23.45
N ASP A 980 10.94 -26.64 -22.63
CA ASP A 980 12.27 -27.13 -22.25
C ASP A 980 13.05 -27.61 -23.47
N LEU A 981 12.39 -28.35 -24.37
CA LEU A 981 12.98 -28.80 -25.62
C LEU A 981 13.35 -27.62 -26.55
N ILE A 982 12.51 -26.59 -26.66
CA ILE A 982 12.83 -25.39 -27.45
C ILE A 982 14.06 -24.68 -26.87
N MET A 983 14.13 -24.51 -25.54
CA MET A 983 15.28 -23.89 -24.88
C MET A 983 16.55 -24.70 -25.10
N GLU A 984 16.49 -26.03 -25.00
CA GLU A 984 17.62 -26.92 -25.30
C GLU A 984 18.11 -26.76 -26.74
N LYS A 985 17.20 -26.71 -27.72
CA LYS A 985 17.56 -26.49 -29.14
C LYS A 985 18.15 -25.09 -29.35
N LEU A 986 17.66 -24.06 -28.67
CA LEU A 986 18.22 -22.70 -28.73
C LEU A 986 19.61 -22.61 -28.09
N ALA A 987 19.91 -23.40 -27.06
CA ALA A 987 21.26 -23.46 -26.47
C ALA A 987 22.31 -24.04 -27.45
N GLN A 988 21.87 -24.82 -28.44
CA GLN A 988 22.72 -25.36 -29.51
C GLN A 988 22.97 -24.35 -30.64
N VAL A 989 22.17 -23.28 -30.72
CA VAL A 989 22.27 -22.24 -31.74
C VAL A 989 23.23 -21.14 -31.27
N ARG A 990 24.15 -20.73 -32.15
CA ARG A 990 25.15 -19.68 -31.85
C ARG A 990 25.11 -18.54 -32.85
N ILE A 991 25.01 -17.31 -32.34
CA ILE A 991 25.17 -16.07 -33.11
C ILE A 991 26.55 -15.49 -32.78
N ASP A 992 27.38 -15.32 -33.82
CA ASP A 992 28.75 -14.79 -33.71
C ASP A 992 29.62 -15.51 -32.67
N GLY A 993 29.41 -16.82 -32.52
CA GLY A 993 30.14 -17.68 -31.58
C GLY A 993 29.50 -17.80 -30.19
N VAL A 994 28.53 -16.94 -29.87
CA VAL A 994 27.83 -16.88 -28.57
C VAL A 994 26.52 -17.68 -28.64
N PRO A 995 26.23 -18.59 -27.68
CA PRO A 995 24.97 -19.32 -27.66
C PRO A 995 23.79 -18.41 -27.31
N LEU A 996 22.61 -18.68 -27.85
CA LEU A 996 21.40 -17.89 -27.53
C LEU A 996 20.90 -18.14 -26.10
N MET A 997 21.10 -19.35 -25.59
CA MET A 997 20.71 -19.77 -24.24
C MET A 997 21.88 -20.44 -23.52
N GLU A 998 21.97 -20.25 -22.20
CA GLU A 998 22.98 -20.86 -21.35
C GLU A 998 22.35 -21.65 -20.18
N PRO A 999 22.99 -22.75 -19.73
CA PRO A 999 22.50 -23.51 -18.59
C PRO A 999 22.82 -22.80 -17.26
N ARG A 1000 21.79 -22.54 -16.46
CA ARG A 1000 21.88 -22.02 -15.08
C ARG A 1000 20.95 -22.80 -14.15
N ASP A 1001 21.48 -23.29 -13.02
CA ASP A 1001 20.74 -24.00 -11.97
C ASP A 1001 19.80 -25.13 -12.45
N GLY A 1002 20.23 -25.90 -13.46
CA GLY A 1002 19.43 -26.99 -14.03
C GLY A 1002 18.31 -26.54 -14.97
N SER A 1003 18.28 -25.28 -15.37
CA SER A 1003 17.40 -24.69 -16.39
C SER A 1003 18.20 -23.93 -17.45
N PHE A 1004 17.53 -23.41 -18.49
CA PHE A 1004 18.15 -22.60 -19.54
C PHE A 1004 17.64 -21.16 -19.47
N GLU A 1005 18.54 -20.19 -19.54
CA GLU A 1005 18.23 -18.77 -19.58
C GLU A 1005 18.87 -18.09 -20.81
N PRO A 1006 18.31 -16.99 -21.34
CA PRO A 1006 18.95 -16.23 -22.40
C PRO A 1006 20.33 -15.74 -21.97
N HIS A 1007 21.32 -15.88 -22.84
CA HIS A 1007 22.66 -15.33 -22.60
C HIS A 1007 22.58 -13.79 -22.46
N GLU A 1008 23.45 -13.17 -21.66
CA GLU A 1008 23.41 -11.73 -21.32
C GLU A 1008 23.28 -10.82 -22.57
N ASP A 1009 24.02 -11.09 -23.64
CA ASP A 1009 23.96 -10.35 -24.93
C ASP A 1009 22.59 -10.38 -25.63
N PHE A 1010 21.75 -11.38 -25.32
CA PHE A 1010 20.43 -11.57 -25.90
C PHE A 1010 19.31 -11.43 -24.87
N ARG A 1011 19.63 -11.00 -23.65
CA ARG A 1011 18.66 -10.84 -22.56
C ARG A 1011 17.86 -9.56 -22.71
N LEU A 1012 18.52 -8.45 -23.03
CA LEU A 1012 17.91 -7.12 -23.13
C LEU A 1012 17.99 -6.54 -24.54
N ALA A 1013 16.91 -5.89 -24.97
CA ALA A 1013 16.78 -5.17 -26.22
C ALA A 1013 16.89 -3.68 -25.93
N ARG A 1014 17.71 -2.98 -26.72
CA ARG A 1014 17.91 -1.54 -26.57
C ARG A 1014 16.94 -0.78 -27.47
N LYS A 1015 15.89 -0.20 -26.88
CA LYS A 1015 14.91 0.65 -27.59
C LYS A 1015 15.26 2.11 -27.42
N VAL A 1016 15.35 2.85 -28.52
CA VAL A 1016 15.49 4.32 -28.51
C VAL A 1016 14.11 4.92 -28.70
N ARG A 1017 13.66 5.73 -27.74
CA ARG A 1017 12.37 6.43 -27.79
C ARG A 1017 12.48 7.67 -28.69
N GLY A 1018 11.33 8.18 -29.14
CA GLY A 1018 11.25 9.36 -30.02
C GLY A 1018 11.79 10.65 -29.39
N ASP A 1019 11.96 10.70 -28.07
CA ASP A 1019 12.59 11.80 -27.32
C ASP A 1019 14.11 11.63 -27.15
N GLY A 1020 14.70 10.56 -27.72
CA GLY A 1020 16.12 10.23 -27.61
C GLY A 1020 16.49 9.45 -26.34
N SER A 1021 15.54 9.18 -25.44
CA SER A 1021 15.79 8.34 -24.25
C SER A 1021 15.93 6.86 -24.62
N ILE A 1022 16.73 6.12 -23.85
CA ILE A 1022 16.98 4.69 -24.06
C ILE A 1022 16.20 3.91 -23.02
N SER A 1023 15.40 2.93 -23.46
CA SER A 1023 14.76 1.95 -22.59
C SER A 1023 15.19 0.54 -22.95
N TYR A 1024 15.44 -0.29 -21.93
CA TYR A 1024 15.75 -1.69 -22.09
C TYR A 1024 14.48 -2.53 -21.89
N GLU A 1025 14.24 -3.49 -22.78
CA GLU A 1025 13.12 -4.44 -22.70
C GLU A 1025 13.65 -5.87 -22.82
N GLU A 1026 12.88 -6.90 -22.44
CA GLU A 1026 13.31 -8.29 -22.69
C GLU A 1026 13.45 -8.57 -24.19
N ARG A 1027 14.60 -9.09 -24.61
CA ARG A 1027 14.89 -9.35 -26.03
C ARG A 1027 14.46 -10.74 -26.48
N LEU A 1028 14.75 -11.78 -25.72
CA LEU A 1028 14.36 -13.15 -26.03
C LEU A 1028 13.73 -13.81 -24.82
N ARG A 1029 12.51 -14.32 -24.97
CA ARG A 1029 11.85 -15.14 -23.95
C ARG A 1029 11.28 -16.41 -24.55
N VAL A 1030 11.45 -17.52 -23.85
CA VAL A 1030 10.77 -18.80 -24.13
C VAL A 1030 10.02 -19.21 -22.89
N GLY A 1031 8.78 -19.68 -23.01
CA GLY A 1031 7.97 -19.97 -21.83
C GLY A 1031 6.59 -20.53 -22.15
N SER A 1032 5.90 -20.96 -21.09
CA SER A 1032 4.46 -21.24 -21.16
C SER A 1032 3.67 -19.94 -21.30
N VAL A 1033 2.42 -20.03 -21.75
CA VAL A 1033 1.49 -18.89 -21.89
C VAL A 1033 1.47 -18.00 -20.63
N ASP A 1034 1.43 -18.61 -19.45
CA ASP A 1034 1.38 -17.93 -18.14
C ASP A 1034 2.61 -17.04 -17.88
N ALA A 1035 3.79 -17.44 -18.37
CA ALA A 1035 5.03 -16.68 -18.20
C ALA A 1035 5.11 -15.41 -19.08
N PHE A 1036 4.18 -15.27 -20.05
CA PHE A 1036 4.08 -14.13 -20.97
C PHE A 1036 3.02 -13.11 -20.56
N GLN A 1037 2.30 -13.31 -19.45
CA GLN A 1037 1.38 -12.29 -18.97
C GLN A 1037 2.11 -10.98 -18.64
N GLY A 1038 1.47 -9.85 -18.92
CA GLY A 1038 2.08 -8.52 -18.80
C GLY A 1038 3.14 -8.19 -19.86
N LYS A 1039 3.70 -9.20 -20.55
CA LYS A 1039 4.78 -9.01 -21.52
C LYS A 1039 4.29 -8.70 -22.93
N GLU A 1040 5.19 -8.14 -23.72
CA GLU A 1040 5.00 -7.85 -25.14
C GLU A 1040 6.33 -7.92 -25.89
N PHE A 1041 6.27 -8.37 -27.15
CA PHE A 1041 7.42 -8.60 -28.02
C PHE A 1041 7.11 -8.08 -29.43
N ASP A 1042 8.11 -7.72 -30.22
CA ASP A 1042 7.87 -7.30 -31.60
C ASP A 1042 7.28 -8.45 -32.42
N VAL A 1043 7.85 -9.65 -32.26
CA VAL A 1043 7.35 -10.89 -32.88
C VAL A 1043 7.12 -11.99 -31.84
N VAL A 1044 6.03 -12.73 -32.01
CA VAL A 1044 5.72 -13.89 -31.16
C VAL A 1044 5.59 -15.15 -32.02
N LEU A 1045 6.29 -16.21 -31.61
CA LEU A 1045 6.19 -17.54 -32.18
C LEU A 1045 5.33 -18.42 -31.26
N LEU A 1046 4.26 -19.00 -31.81
CA LEU A 1046 3.33 -19.88 -31.11
C LEU A 1046 3.50 -21.33 -31.56
N SER A 1047 3.92 -22.20 -30.65
CA SER A 1047 4.07 -23.64 -30.86
C SER A 1047 2.77 -24.39 -30.54
N CYS A 1048 2.13 -25.01 -31.54
CA CYS A 1048 0.91 -25.81 -31.37
C CYS A 1048 1.17 -27.20 -30.76
N VAL A 1049 2.29 -27.84 -31.09
CA VAL A 1049 2.69 -29.20 -30.72
C VAL A 1049 1.79 -30.31 -31.27
N ARG A 1050 0.48 -30.21 -31.07
CA ARG A 1050 -0.50 -31.25 -31.39
C ARG A 1050 -0.54 -31.52 -32.89
N THR A 1051 -0.72 -32.79 -33.25
CA THR A 1051 -0.90 -33.23 -34.65
C THR A 1051 -2.25 -33.91 -34.86
N PHE A 1052 -2.79 -33.83 -36.07
CA PHE A 1052 -4.06 -34.46 -36.41
C PHE A 1052 -3.89 -35.94 -36.74
N ASP A 1053 -4.72 -36.80 -36.15
CA ASP A 1053 -4.71 -38.23 -36.44
C ASP A 1053 -5.97 -38.66 -37.22
N PRO A 1054 -5.89 -38.81 -38.56
CA PRO A 1054 -7.03 -39.22 -39.38
C PRO A 1054 -7.51 -40.65 -39.10
N SER A 1055 -6.72 -41.48 -38.41
CA SER A 1055 -7.12 -42.86 -38.07
C SER A 1055 -8.10 -42.95 -36.90
N LYS A 1056 -8.30 -41.85 -36.15
CA LYS A 1056 -9.25 -41.82 -35.04
C LYS A 1056 -10.64 -41.42 -35.55
N PRO A 1057 -11.70 -42.21 -35.30
CA PRO A 1057 -13.05 -41.90 -35.80
C PRO A 1057 -13.53 -40.54 -35.26
N ALA A 1058 -14.21 -39.74 -36.08
CA ALA A 1058 -14.92 -38.54 -35.63
C ALA A 1058 -16.29 -38.95 -35.07
N LEU A 1059 -16.66 -38.52 -33.86
CA LEU A 1059 -18.03 -38.64 -33.36
C LEU A 1059 -18.86 -37.52 -34.00
N GLY A 1060 -20.10 -37.80 -34.38
CA GLY A 1060 -21.00 -36.81 -34.97
C GLY A 1060 -21.57 -35.88 -33.90
N ALA A 1061 -22.12 -34.73 -34.32
CA ALA A 1061 -22.78 -33.78 -33.42
C ALA A 1061 -24.08 -34.32 -32.76
N GLN A 1062 -24.52 -35.53 -33.12
CA GLN A 1062 -25.68 -36.23 -32.55
C GLN A 1062 -25.31 -37.26 -31.47
N ASP A 1063 -24.02 -37.45 -31.19
CA ASP A 1063 -23.56 -38.32 -30.12
C ASP A 1063 -23.64 -37.62 -28.75
N ASP A 1064 -23.61 -38.39 -27.66
CA ASP A 1064 -23.63 -37.88 -26.27
C ASP A 1064 -22.64 -36.71 -26.09
N ALA A 1065 -23.14 -35.57 -25.60
CA ALA A 1065 -22.38 -34.33 -25.45
C ALA A 1065 -21.10 -34.54 -24.63
N ALA A 1066 -21.15 -35.40 -23.60
CA ALA A 1066 -19.98 -35.74 -22.79
C ALA A 1066 -18.91 -36.52 -23.58
N ALA A 1067 -19.34 -37.42 -24.47
CA ALA A 1067 -18.44 -38.21 -25.31
C ALA A 1067 -17.77 -37.34 -26.40
N ARG A 1068 -18.51 -36.41 -27.01
CA ARG A 1068 -17.99 -35.41 -27.96
C ARG A 1068 -16.94 -34.52 -27.27
N GLU A 1069 -17.23 -34.03 -26.07
CA GLU A 1069 -16.30 -33.18 -25.32
C GLU A 1069 -15.00 -33.90 -24.93
N ALA A 1070 -15.10 -35.15 -24.47
CA ALA A 1070 -13.93 -35.99 -24.16
C ALA A 1070 -13.06 -36.24 -25.41
N GLN A 1071 -13.68 -36.44 -26.58
CA GLN A 1071 -12.97 -36.59 -27.83
C GLN A 1071 -12.21 -35.31 -28.22
N LEU A 1072 -12.86 -34.15 -28.16
CA LEU A 1072 -12.24 -32.87 -28.49
C LEU A 1072 -11.07 -32.57 -27.53
N ASN A 1073 -11.23 -32.86 -26.23
CA ASN A 1073 -10.15 -32.76 -25.23
C ASN A 1073 -8.98 -33.66 -25.59
N ARG A 1074 -9.23 -34.92 -25.98
CA ARG A 1074 -8.18 -35.85 -26.42
C ARG A 1074 -7.48 -35.42 -27.71
N ARG A 1075 -8.13 -34.65 -28.59
CA ARG A 1075 -7.56 -34.16 -29.86
C ARG A 1075 -6.74 -32.89 -29.66
N PHE A 1076 -7.32 -31.86 -29.06
CA PHE A 1076 -6.73 -30.51 -28.99
C PHE A 1076 -6.06 -30.19 -27.64
N GLY A 1077 -6.42 -30.89 -26.57
CA GLY A 1077 -5.84 -30.66 -25.23
C GLY A 1077 -5.95 -29.21 -24.77
N PHE A 1078 -4.87 -28.68 -24.19
CA PHE A 1078 -4.80 -27.31 -23.66
C PHE A 1078 -4.99 -26.19 -24.69
N LEU A 1079 -4.92 -26.48 -26.00
CA LEU A 1079 -5.23 -25.49 -27.04
C LEU A 1079 -6.70 -25.03 -27.00
N ARG A 1080 -7.59 -25.82 -26.38
CA ARG A 1080 -9.02 -25.48 -26.23
C ARG A 1080 -9.30 -24.38 -25.21
N LEU A 1081 -8.31 -23.96 -24.42
CA LEU A 1081 -8.50 -22.96 -23.36
C LEU A 1081 -8.54 -21.55 -23.97
N PRO A 1082 -9.72 -20.91 -24.12
CA PRO A 1082 -9.86 -19.66 -24.88
C PRO A 1082 -9.08 -18.51 -24.25
N ASN A 1083 -9.06 -18.43 -22.92
CA ASN A 1083 -8.36 -17.38 -22.18
C ASN A 1083 -6.83 -17.47 -22.35
N ARG A 1084 -6.27 -18.69 -22.34
CA ARG A 1084 -4.84 -18.93 -22.61
C ARG A 1084 -4.53 -18.63 -24.08
N MET A 1085 -5.43 -18.98 -25.00
CA MET A 1085 -5.27 -18.67 -26.42
C MET A 1085 -5.28 -17.16 -26.68
N ASN A 1086 -6.19 -16.40 -26.06
CA ASN A 1086 -6.22 -14.94 -26.13
C ASN A 1086 -4.88 -14.35 -25.68
N VAL A 1087 -4.38 -14.79 -24.52
CA VAL A 1087 -3.08 -14.36 -24.01
C VAL A 1087 -1.94 -14.73 -24.95
N ALA A 1088 -1.91 -15.93 -25.54
CA ALA A 1088 -0.86 -16.33 -26.47
C ALA A 1088 -0.85 -15.53 -27.77
N MET A 1089 -2.04 -15.17 -28.27
CA MET A 1089 -2.22 -14.45 -29.54
C MET A 1089 -2.22 -12.92 -29.40
N SER A 1090 -1.95 -12.35 -28.22
CA SER A 1090 -2.01 -10.90 -27.94
C SER A 1090 -0.73 -10.30 -27.34
N ARG A 1091 0.41 -10.98 -27.54
CA ARG A 1091 1.73 -10.54 -27.00
C ARG A 1091 2.61 -9.88 -28.05
N GLN A 1092 2.31 -10.07 -29.32
CA GLN A 1092 3.04 -9.46 -30.42
C GLN A 1092 2.67 -7.99 -30.63
N ARG A 1093 3.62 -7.17 -31.03
CA ARG A 1093 3.38 -5.81 -31.51
C ARG A 1093 3.20 -5.82 -33.03
N GLN A 1094 4.14 -6.43 -33.76
CA GLN A 1094 4.22 -6.39 -35.22
C GLN A 1094 3.63 -7.66 -35.86
N MET A 1095 4.08 -8.86 -35.44
CA MET A 1095 3.72 -10.10 -36.15
C MET A 1095 3.54 -11.32 -35.24
N LEU A 1096 2.52 -12.14 -35.55
CA LEU A 1096 2.25 -13.43 -34.92
C LEU A 1096 2.59 -14.59 -35.88
N ILE A 1097 3.52 -15.45 -35.49
CA ILE A 1097 3.94 -16.61 -36.27
C ILE A 1097 3.48 -17.87 -35.53
N CYS A 1098 2.66 -18.70 -36.16
CA CYS A 1098 2.24 -19.98 -35.60
C CYS A 1098 2.97 -21.13 -36.29
N VAL A 1099 3.48 -22.08 -35.51
CA VAL A 1099 4.20 -23.26 -36.00
C VAL A 1099 3.44 -24.50 -35.56
N GLY A 1100 3.01 -25.32 -36.51
CA GLY A 1100 2.17 -26.47 -36.20
C GLY A 1100 1.68 -27.22 -37.43
N ASP A 1101 0.87 -28.24 -37.18
CA ASP A 1101 0.23 -29.05 -38.23
C ASP A 1101 -1.03 -28.36 -38.78
N ALA A 1102 -0.99 -27.88 -40.02
CA ALA A 1102 -2.12 -27.19 -40.65
C ALA A 1102 -3.38 -28.08 -40.75
N VAL A 1103 -3.23 -29.40 -40.83
CA VAL A 1103 -4.36 -30.34 -40.91
C VAL A 1103 -5.15 -30.35 -39.60
N LEU A 1104 -4.51 -30.06 -38.47
CA LEU A 1104 -5.18 -29.95 -37.17
C LEU A 1104 -6.21 -28.81 -37.14
N VAL A 1105 -5.89 -27.68 -37.76
CA VAL A 1105 -6.68 -26.44 -37.65
C VAL A 1105 -7.64 -26.23 -38.82
N THR A 1106 -7.40 -26.91 -39.95
CA THR A 1106 -8.29 -26.90 -41.11
C THR A 1106 -9.42 -27.94 -41.00
N ASN A 1107 -9.33 -28.87 -40.05
CA ASN A 1107 -10.37 -29.87 -39.79
C ASN A 1107 -11.69 -29.21 -39.32
N PRO A 1108 -12.87 -29.73 -39.73
CA PRO A 1108 -14.17 -29.25 -39.23
C PRO A 1108 -14.29 -29.14 -37.71
N ASP A 1109 -13.72 -30.08 -36.95
CA ASP A 1109 -13.74 -30.08 -35.48
C ASP A 1109 -12.98 -28.88 -34.89
N ALA A 1110 -12.01 -28.31 -35.62
CA ALA A 1110 -11.24 -27.17 -35.14
C ALA A 1110 -12.10 -25.92 -34.99
N LYS A 1111 -13.15 -25.76 -35.81
CA LYS A 1111 -14.10 -24.63 -35.71
C LYS A 1111 -14.89 -24.66 -34.41
N GLU A 1112 -15.13 -25.84 -33.86
CA GLU A 1112 -15.83 -26.03 -32.58
C GLU A 1112 -14.84 -25.97 -31.41
N ALA A 1113 -13.71 -26.68 -31.51
CA ALA A 1113 -12.80 -26.88 -30.39
C ALA A 1113 -11.77 -25.75 -30.20
N VAL A 1114 -11.28 -25.15 -31.29
CA VAL A 1114 -10.22 -24.13 -31.30
C VAL A 1114 -10.49 -23.04 -32.35
N PRO A 1115 -11.66 -22.36 -32.28
CA PRO A 1115 -12.11 -21.43 -33.33
C PRO A 1115 -11.10 -20.33 -33.66
N ALA A 1116 -10.45 -19.76 -32.64
CA ALA A 1116 -9.44 -18.72 -32.82
C ALA A 1116 -8.24 -19.20 -33.65
N LEU A 1117 -7.75 -20.43 -33.42
CA LEU A 1117 -6.61 -20.97 -34.15
C LEU A 1117 -6.97 -21.29 -35.61
N ALA A 1118 -8.17 -21.80 -35.85
CA ALA A 1118 -8.71 -22.00 -37.21
C ALA A 1118 -8.88 -20.66 -37.96
N ALA A 1119 -9.37 -19.62 -37.27
CA ALA A 1119 -9.49 -18.28 -37.83
C ALA A 1119 -8.12 -17.63 -38.10
N LEU A 1120 -7.10 -17.86 -37.26
CA LEU A 1120 -5.75 -17.39 -37.50
C LEU A 1120 -5.16 -18.04 -38.76
N TYR A 1121 -5.34 -19.33 -38.96
CA TYR A 1121 -4.90 -20.01 -40.19
C TYR A 1121 -5.54 -19.38 -41.45
N GLN A 1122 -6.83 -19.06 -41.39
CA GLN A 1122 -7.52 -18.35 -42.48
C GLN A 1122 -6.95 -16.94 -42.71
N LEU A 1123 -6.60 -16.22 -41.63
CA LEU A 1123 -5.95 -14.91 -41.72
C LEU A 1123 -4.57 -15.01 -42.36
N CYS A 1124 -3.80 -16.05 -42.01
CA CYS A 1124 -2.50 -16.35 -42.62
C CYS A 1124 -2.59 -16.65 -44.13
N GLY A 1125 -3.72 -17.22 -44.60
CA GLY A 1125 -3.99 -17.44 -46.02
C GLY A 1125 -4.49 -16.19 -46.78
N GLY A 1126 -4.73 -15.08 -46.08
CA GLY A 1126 -5.27 -13.85 -46.66
C GLY A 1126 -4.21 -12.84 -47.12
N VAL A 1127 -4.66 -11.63 -47.46
CA VAL A 1127 -3.81 -10.55 -48.01
C VAL A 1127 -2.76 -10.05 -47.00
N TYR A 1128 -3.03 -10.15 -45.70
CA TYR A 1128 -2.15 -9.68 -44.62
C TYR A 1128 -1.33 -10.80 -43.98
N GLY A 1129 -1.42 -12.02 -44.52
CA GLY A 1129 -0.83 -13.23 -43.96
C GLY A 1129 0.09 -13.97 -44.93
N SER A 1130 0.86 -14.91 -44.40
CA SER A 1130 1.55 -15.90 -45.22
C SER A 1130 1.46 -17.31 -44.65
N VAL A 1131 1.50 -18.32 -45.51
CA VAL A 1131 1.65 -19.74 -45.13
C VAL A 1131 2.92 -20.25 -45.80
N ARG A 1132 3.81 -20.85 -45.02
CA ARG A 1132 5.11 -21.36 -45.46
C ARG A 1132 5.29 -22.82 -45.11
#